data_AF-A0A3M8FR71-F1
#
_entry.id   AF-A0A3M8FR71-F1
#
_cell.length_a   1.000
_cell.length_b   1.000
_cell.length_c   1.000
_cell.angle_alpha   90.00
_cell.angle_beta   90.00
_cell.angle_gamma   90.00
#
_symmetry.space_group_name_H-M   'P 1'
#
loop_
_entity.id
_entity.type
_entity.pdbx_description
1 polymer ?
#
loop_
_entity_poly.entity_id
_entity_poly.type
_entity_poly.pdbx_seq_one_letter_code
_entity_poly.pdbx_strand_id
1 'polypeptide(L)'
;MKKQLTAVLFTICSTVILAQKNSYNIGVLTDNNTEELQPIVLQLQTQIRAVVGEDAIINFPKENFLVNGYDLKKAEQNYQTLLNSNTDIILAFGVVNNIVVSKQRVHQKPTILFGAVNKDMVNVDLTKTTSGIDNFTYLIDSQSFKDDLTKFKELTGFKNVGIIIESQLIDILPIKETFDRELQELEASYKLIPYETISDITSNIEGVDAVYLAGGFFLSSDEIKTLANTLIQKKIPSFTNTRIEDVERGLMATNQSNGNFDQFFRRIALCVEAYVNGKNLSELPTYIEYTPRLTINFNTAEATNVPIKYSLITNTDFVGEMKNALSEKQFNLLEVINQVLDKNLVLQSSQKDVDLTTQDVKASKSNYIPSITASANGTYNDPDLAEISNGQNPEFQTAGNITLEQTVFSEAANANISIQKSLQKAQQENFNTDQLDLIFDATNVYFNVLVLKTNAQIQLRNLDLTKRNLEIATQNFEAGESGKSDMLRFRSQLAQNTQAMVQAINQLEQSFISLNQILNNPVNTEIDIEDAELGVGVFNEYNYNQLRDLVDNPVSREPFIDFLIQEAKNNAPELKSLGYNLDATNRNIKLNSGGRFLPTVALQGQYNQVFDRSGKGSTAPQGFGLVDNNYSVALNVSIPILNQNLTNINRQTAIIQKDQLNINKENTELAISANVRNAVLNLINEISNIELSKVSEETAREALELTQTSYSSGAVNIIQLIDAQNNYLNAQLDRANAIYNYLINALQLERFLGYYFLLNTKESNDAFTRRFLEFSNNRN
;
A
#
# COMPACT_ATOMS: atom_id res chain seq x y z
N MET A 1 -30.26 -60.58 -54.58
CA MET A 1 -30.67 -60.27 -55.98
C MET A 1 -31.18 -58.83 -56.03
N LYS A 2 -30.57 -58.02 -56.90
CA LYS A 2 -31.05 -56.78 -57.60
C LYS A 2 -31.79 -55.71 -56.77
N LYS A 3 -31.16 -54.56 -56.44
CA LYS A 3 -30.97 -53.30 -57.21
C LYS A 3 -32.24 -52.64 -57.75
N GLN A 4 -32.50 -51.41 -57.28
CA GLN A 4 -32.96 -50.16 -57.96
C GLN A 4 -33.58 -49.27 -56.87
N LEU A 5 -32.96 -48.19 -56.36
CA LEU A 5 -32.56 -46.91 -56.96
C LEU A 5 -33.70 -46.18 -57.68
N THR A 6 -34.39 -45.31 -56.95
CA THR A 6 -35.25 -44.26 -57.51
C THR A 6 -35.08 -43.01 -56.65
N ALA A 7 -34.30 -42.07 -57.16
CA ALA A 7 -34.19 -40.70 -56.66
C ALA A 7 -35.42 -39.92 -57.14
N VAL A 8 -36.13 -39.28 -56.22
CA VAL A 8 -37.17 -38.30 -56.55
C VAL A 8 -36.55 -36.92 -56.42
N LEU A 9 -36.31 -36.30 -57.57
CA LEU A 9 -36.02 -34.88 -57.74
C LEU A 9 -37.27 -34.09 -57.32
N PHE A 10 -37.18 -33.30 -56.25
CA PHE A 10 -38.09 -32.17 -56.03
C PHE A 10 -37.28 -30.90 -56.24
N THR A 11 -37.32 -30.39 -57.47
CA THR A 11 -36.88 -29.04 -57.82
C THR A 11 -37.80 -28.03 -57.14
N ILE A 12 -37.42 -27.56 -55.96
CA ILE A 12 -37.89 -26.28 -55.44
C ILE A 12 -36.96 -25.24 -56.05
N CYS A 13 -37.46 -24.57 -57.08
CA CYS A 13 -36.87 -23.35 -57.59
C CYS A 13 -37.16 -22.25 -56.55
N SER A 14 -36.35 -22.20 -55.48
CA SER A 14 -36.27 -20.99 -54.66
C SER A 14 -35.44 -20.00 -55.46
N THR A 15 -36.13 -19.10 -56.15
CA THR A 15 -35.57 -17.81 -56.54
C THR A 15 -35.11 -17.12 -55.25
N VAL A 16 -33.84 -17.32 -54.88
CA VAL A 16 -33.13 -16.40 -54.00
C VAL A 16 -33.04 -15.12 -54.81
N ILE A 17 -34.04 -14.25 -54.65
CA ILE A 17 -33.85 -12.83 -54.91
C ILE A 17 -32.78 -12.43 -53.90
N LEU A 18 -31.52 -12.38 -54.34
CA LEU A 18 -30.55 -11.55 -53.65
C LEU A 18 -31.13 -10.15 -53.70
N ALA A 19 -31.74 -9.70 -52.60
CA ALA A 19 -32.01 -8.29 -52.42
C ALA A 19 -30.66 -7.60 -52.60
N GLN A 20 -30.54 -6.83 -53.67
CA GLN A 20 -29.35 -6.03 -53.92
C GLN A 20 -29.28 -5.05 -52.76
N LYS A 21 -28.34 -5.27 -51.81
CA LYS A 21 -28.21 -4.41 -50.64
C LYS A 21 -28.02 -2.98 -51.10
N ASN A 22 -28.86 -2.07 -50.63
CA ASN A 22 -28.71 -0.66 -50.91
C ASN A 22 -27.36 -0.20 -50.34
N SER A 23 -26.62 0.58 -51.11
CA SER A 23 -25.36 1.17 -50.67
C SER A 23 -25.57 2.64 -50.40
N TYR A 24 -25.15 3.10 -49.23
CA TYR A 24 -25.26 4.49 -48.80
C TYR A 24 -23.87 5.08 -48.57
N ASN A 25 -23.58 6.21 -49.22
CA ASN A 25 -22.39 7.01 -48.99
C ASN A 25 -22.67 8.04 -47.89
N ILE A 26 -21.94 7.95 -46.80
CA ILE A 26 -22.06 8.90 -45.69
C ILE A 26 -20.99 9.97 -45.83
N GLY A 27 -21.42 11.23 -45.91
CA GLY A 27 -20.55 12.40 -45.84
C GLY A 27 -20.46 12.91 -44.40
N VAL A 28 -19.27 13.36 -43.99
CA VAL A 28 -18.99 13.78 -42.61
C VAL A 28 -18.48 15.22 -42.61
N LEU A 29 -19.12 16.08 -41.84
CA LEU A 29 -18.70 17.46 -41.59
C LEU A 29 -18.12 17.57 -40.19
N THR A 30 -16.90 18.11 -40.06
CA THR A 30 -16.27 18.37 -38.76
C THR A 30 -15.74 19.79 -38.65
N ASP A 31 -15.66 20.32 -37.43
CA ASP A 31 -15.09 21.65 -37.19
C ASP A 31 -13.57 21.66 -37.29
N ASN A 32 -12.93 20.58 -36.86
CA ASN A 32 -11.49 20.41 -36.91
C ASN A 32 -11.14 18.94 -37.24
N ASN A 33 -9.87 18.69 -37.53
CA ASN A 33 -9.34 17.36 -37.80
C ASN A 33 -7.94 17.21 -37.20
N THR A 34 -7.89 16.82 -35.93
CA THR A 34 -6.65 16.57 -35.17
C THR A 34 -6.32 15.08 -35.13
N GLU A 35 -5.10 14.72 -34.75
CA GLU A 35 -4.68 13.33 -34.57
C GLU A 35 -5.54 12.60 -33.51
N GLU A 36 -6.02 13.34 -32.51
CA GLU A 36 -6.87 12.85 -31.43
C GLU A 36 -8.33 12.61 -31.86
N LEU A 37 -8.81 13.29 -32.90
CA LEU A 37 -10.17 13.14 -33.42
C LEU A 37 -10.30 11.96 -34.40
N GLN A 38 -9.21 11.58 -35.08
CA GLN A 38 -9.21 10.50 -36.06
C GLN A 38 -9.67 9.14 -35.48
N PRO A 39 -9.17 8.68 -34.30
CA PRO A 39 -9.64 7.45 -33.68
C PRO A 39 -11.14 7.48 -33.33
N ILE A 40 -11.63 8.62 -32.87
CA ILE A 40 -13.02 8.82 -32.47
C ILE A 40 -13.95 8.72 -33.68
N VAL A 41 -13.58 9.38 -34.78
CA VAL A 41 -14.29 9.27 -36.06
C VAL A 41 -14.27 7.82 -36.56
N LEU A 42 -13.13 7.13 -36.47
CA LEU A 42 -13.01 5.72 -36.87
C LEU A 42 -13.89 4.80 -36.02
N GLN A 43 -13.97 5.04 -34.71
CA GLN A 43 -14.84 4.32 -33.80
C GLN A 43 -16.31 4.53 -34.19
N LEU A 44 -16.74 5.76 -34.44
CA LEU A 44 -18.09 6.06 -34.93
C LEU A 44 -18.39 5.33 -36.24
N GLN A 45 -17.49 5.38 -37.22
CA GLN A 45 -17.66 4.67 -38.49
C GLN A 45 -17.79 3.15 -38.30
N THR A 46 -16.99 2.59 -37.38
CA THR A 46 -17.01 1.17 -37.04
C THR A 46 -18.32 0.78 -36.37
N GLN A 47 -18.79 1.60 -35.42
CA GLN A 47 -20.08 1.41 -34.75
C GLN A 47 -21.25 1.49 -35.73
N ILE A 48 -21.25 2.46 -36.65
CA ILE A 48 -22.28 2.56 -37.70
C ILE A 48 -22.30 1.28 -38.55
N ARG A 49 -21.14 0.79 -39.01
CA ARG A 49 -21.06 -0.46 -39.78
C ARG A 49 -21.53 -1.67 -38.98
N ALA A 50 -21.20 -1.73 -37.69
CA ALA A 50 -21.57 -2.85 -36.82
C ALA A 50 -23.07 -2.90 -36.54
N VAL A 51 -23.71 -1.76 -36.25
CA VAL A 51 -25.14 -1.66 -35.95
C VAL A 51 -26.00 -1.81 -37.20
N VAL A 52 -25.63 -1.16 -38.31
CA VAL A 52 -26.35 -1.34 -39.59
C VAL A 52 -26.17 -2.76 -40.13
N GLY A 53 -24.99 -3.36 -39.88
CA GLY A 53 -24.76 -4.79 -40.08
C GLY A 53 -25.14 -5.29 -41.47
N GLU A 54 -26.11 -6.22 -41.52
CA GLU A 54 -26.54 -6.83 -42.78
C GLU A 54 -27.58 -6.01 -43.55
N ASP A 55 -28.13 -4.94 -42.99
CA ASP A 55 -29.26 -4.19 -43.57
C ASP A 55 -28.85 -3.37 -44.80
N ALA A 56 -27.62 -2.80 -44.83
CA ALA A 56 -27.10 -2.03 -45.96
C ALA A 56 -25.57 -1.98 -46.02
N ILE A 57 -25.03 -1.56 -47.18
CA ILE A 57 -23.58 -1.33 -47.37
C ILE A 57 -23.27 0.14 -47.09
N ILE A 58 -22.56 0.42 -45.99
CA ILE A 58 -22.18 1.77 -45.59
C ILE A 58 -20.76 2.13 -46.04
N ASN A 59 -20.65 3.16 -46.88
CA ASN A 59 -19.37 3.71 -47.35
C ASN A 59 -19.10 5.09 -46.73
N PHE A 60 -17.84 5.38 -46.43
CA PHE A 60 -17.37 6.70 -46.01
C PHE A 60 -16.31 7.19 -47.01
N PRO A 61 -16.70 7.78 -48.16
CA PRO A 61 -15.77 8.28 -49.15
C PRO A 61 -14.88 9.38 -48.56
N LYS A 62 -13.57 9.30 -48.77
CA LYS A 62 -12.61 10.26 -48.18
C LYS A 62 -12.85 11.69 -48.66
N GLU A 63 -13.29 11.84 -49.91
CA GLU A 63 -13.67 13.11 -50.54
C GLU A 63 -14.91 13.76 -49.92
N ASN A 64 -15.75 12.99 -49.20
CA ASN A 64 -16.94 13.48 -48.50
C ASN A 64 -16.69 13.75 -47.01
N PHE A 65 -15.42 13.67 -46.56
CA PHE A 65 -15.00 14.10 -45.22
C PHE A 65 -14.46 15.53 -45.29
N LEU A 66 -15.23 16.51 -44.80
CA LEU A 66 -14.92 17.93 -44.97
C LEU A 66 -14.77 18.65 -43.62
N VAL A 67 -13.70 19.45 -43.51
CA VAL A 67 -13.32 20.15 -42.27
C VAL A 67 -13.45 21.65 -42.47
N ASN A 68 -14.15 22.34 -41.56
CA ASN A 68 -14.40 23.79 -41.69
C ASN A 68 -13.34 24.68 -41.00
N GLY A 69 -12.59 24.20 -40.02
CA GLY A 69 -11.57 24.98 -39.31
C GLY A 69 -12.16 26.13 -38.47
N TYR A 70 -13.34 25.92 -37.89
CA TYR A 70 -14.17 26.91 -37.18
C TYR A 70 -14.65 28.10 -38.02
N ASP A 71 -14.53 28.03 -39.35
CA ASP A 71 -15.04 29.07 -40.26
C ASP A 71 -16.49 28.78 -40.66
N LEU A 72 -17.43 29.65 -40.24
CA LEU A 72 -18.86 29.55 -40.55
C LEU A 72 -19.16 29.53 -42.06
N LYS A 73 -18.44 30.34 -42.87
CA LYS A 73 -18.65 30.38 -44.32
C LYS A 73 -18.14 29.10 -44.96
N LYS A 74 -17.01 28.58 -44.50
CA LYS A 74 -16.48 27.30 -44.97
C LYS A 74 -17.36 26.13 -44.57
N ALA A 75 -17.95 26.15 -43.37
CA ALA A 75 -18.94 25.15 -42.94
C ALA A 75 -20.18 25.16 -43.84
N GLU A 76 -20.70 26.34 -44.19
CA GLU A 76 -21.80 26.48 -45.15
C GLU A 76 -21.42 25.95 -46.55
N GLN A 77 -20.22 26.28 -47.04
CA GLN A 77 -19.71 25.75 -48.31
C GLN A 77 -19.56 24.22 -48.28
N ASN A 78 -19.05 23.66 -47.18
CA ASN A 78 -18.90 22.21 -47.02
C ASN A 78 -20.26 21.50 -47.02
N TYR A 79 -21.26 22.05 -46.30
CA TYR A 79 -22.63 21.51 -46.32
C TYR A 79 -23.22 21.51 -47.73
N GLN A 80 -23.10 22.63 -48.46
CA GLN A 80 -23.55 22.71 -49.86
C GLN A 80 -22.79 21.76 -50.79
N THR A 81 -21.50 21.51 -50.53
CA THR A 81 -20.69 20.56 -51.30
C THR A 81 -21.24 19.14 -51.15
N LEU A 82 -21.60 18.70 -49.93
CA LEU A 82 -22.20 17.38 -49.72
C LEU A 82 -23.62 17.26 -50.29
N LEU A 83 -24.40 18.34 -50.33
CA LEU A 83 -25.70 18.35 -51.01
C LEU A 83 -25.56 18.09 -52.52
N ASN A 84 -24.49 18.59 -53.15
CA ASN A 84 -24.24 18.43 -54.58
C ASN A 84 -23.36 17.22 -54.95
N SER A 85 -22.86 16.46 -53.97
CA SER A 85 -22.05 15.25 -54.20
C SER A 85 -22.89 13.96 -54.23
N ASN A 86 -22.23 12.81 -54.37
CA ASN A 86 -22.82 11.47 -54.29
C ASN A 86 -23.13 10.99 -52.84
N THR A 87 -23.16 11.91 -51.87
CA THR A 87 -23.52 11.62 -50.48
C THR A 87 -25.01 11.32 -50.34
N ASP A 88 -25.37 10.28 -49.61
CA ASP A 88 -26.76 9.89 -49.31
C ASP A 88 -27.19 10.32 -47.91
N ILE A 89 -26.29 10.30 -46.94
CA ILE A 89 -26.54 10.72 -45.54
C ILE A 89 -25.43 11.69 -45.11
N ILE A 90 -25.79 12.80 -44.49
CA ILE A 90 -24.84 13.77 -43.93
C ILE A 90 -24.78 13.60 -42.42
N LEU A 91 -23.60 13.30 -41.90
CA LEU A 91 -23.26 13.37 -40.48
C LEU A 91 -22.58 14.70 -40.21
N ALA A 92 -23.22 15.59 -39.46
CA ALA A 92 -22.66 16.89 -39.12
C ALA A 92 -22.23 16.91 -37.64
N PHE A 93 -20.94 17.19 -37.40
CA PHE A 93 -20.34 17.24 -36.08
C PHE A 93 -19.63 18.56 -35.78
N GLY A 94 -19.84 19.11 -34.59
CA GLY A 94 -19.14 20.30 -34.09
C GLY A 94 -20.02 21.55 -34.03
N VAL A 95 -19.60 22.51 -33.21
CA VAL A 95 -20.23 23.80 -32.93
C VAL A 95 -20.59 24.58 -34.20
N VAL A 96 -19.65 24.73 -35.13
CA VAL A 96 -19.82 25.58 -36.31
C VAL A 96 -20.75 24.92 -37.32
N ASN A 97 -20.59 23.61 -37.52
CA ASN A 97 -21.54 22.83 -38.31
C ASN A 97 -22.95 22.87 -37.69
N ASN A 98 -23.07 22.83 -36.36
CA ASN A 98 -24.35 22.95 -35.67
C ASN A 98 -25.06 24.27 -35.99
N ILE A 99 -24.36 25.39 -35.90
CA ILE A 99 -24.90 26.71 -36.22
C ILE A 99 -25.36 26.81 -37.68
N VAL A 100 -24.62 26.21 -38.61
CA VAL A 100 -24.96 26.24 -40.05
C VAL A 100 -26.15 25.33 -40.38
N VAL A 101 -26.15 24.11 -39.85
CA VAL A 101 -27.15 23.07 -40.16
C VAL A 101 -28.46 23.36 -39.44
N SER A 102 -28.45 23.81 -38.18
CA SER A 102 -29.66 24.15 -37.41
C SER A 102 -30.44 25.34 -37.98
N LYS A 103 -29.80 26.21 -38.76
CA LYS A 103 -30.46 27.33 -39.47
C LYS A 103 -31.22 26.88 -40.72
N GLN A 104 -30.99 25.67 -41.21
CA GLN A 104 -31.68 25.15 -42.38
C GLN A 104 -33.12 24.80 -42.02
N ARG A 105 -34.06 25.22 -42.85
CA ARG A 105 -35.49 24.90 -42.66
C ARG A 105 -35.95 23.67 -43.42
N VAL A 106 -35.15 23.25 -44.42
CA VAL A 106 -35.43 22.11 -45.30
C VAL A 106 -34.11 21.39 -45.55
N HIS A 107 -34.07 20.10 -45.24
CA HIS A 107 -32.90 19.25 -45.47
C HIS A 107 -33.13 18.39 -46.72
N GLN A 108 -32.43 18.72 -47.81
CA GLN A 108 -32.57 17.99 -49.09
C GLN A 108 -32.02 16.56 -49.02
N LYS A 109 -31.04 16.35 -48.12
CA LYS A 109 -30.47 15.04 -47.82
C LYS A 109 -30.63 14.75 -46.34
N PRO A 110 -30.89 13.47 -45.96
CA PRO A 110 -30.89 13.01 -44.58
C PRO A 110 -29.68 13.55 -43.83
N THR A 111 -29.92 14.39 -42.83
CA THR A 111 -28.87 15.05 -42.05
C THR A 111 -29.05 14.69 -40.58
N ILE A 112 -28.03 14.06 -39.99
CA ILE A 112 -27.96 13.76 -38.57
C ILE A 112 -26.94 14.72 -37.97
N LEU A 113 -27.42 15.66 -37.16
CA LEU A 113 -26.58 16.64 -36.48
C LEU A 113 -26.28 16.17 -35.06
N PHE A 114 -25.01 16.21 -34.66
CA PHE A 114 -24.60 15.82 -33.31
C PHE A 114 -23.36 16.61 -32.89
N GLY A 115 -23.13 16.72 -31.59
CA GLY A 115 -22.05 17.55 -31.06
C GLY A 115 -22.46 19.03 -30.93
N ALA A 116 -22.07 19.61 -29.79
CA ALA A 116 -22.25 21.00 -29.42
C ALA A 116 -23.68 21.57 -29.50
N VAL A 117 -24.64 20.82 -28.95
CA VAL A 117 -25.82 21.42 -28.28
C VAL A 117 -25.71 21.02 -26.82
N ASN A 118 -24.86 21.70 -26.05
CA ASN A 118 -24.95 21.63 -24.59
C ASN A 118 -26.30 22.26 -24.21
N LYS A 119 -27.07 21.58 -23.35
CA LYS A 119 -28.43 22.01 -22.98
C LYS A 119 -28.48 23.41 -22.36
N ASP A 120 -27.36 23.90 -21.82
CA ASP A 120 -27.25 25.21 -21.17
C ASP A 120 -27.01 26.36 -22.17
N MET A 121 -26.56 26.03 -23.40
CA MET A 121 -26.12 27.01 -24.40
C MET A 121 -27.15 27.30 -25.49
N VAL A 122 -28.12 26.43 -25.68
CA VAL A 122 -29.14 26.56 -26.73
C VAL A 122 -30.52 26.58 -26.09
N ASN A 123 -31.36 27.52 -26.52
CA ASN A 123 -32.75 27.64 -26.07
C ASN A 123 -33.61 26.56 -26.78
N VAL A 124 -33.34 25.29 -26.48
CA VAL A 124 -34.05 24.14 -27.04
C VAL A 124 -35.28 23.87 -26.18
N ASP A 125 -36.43 23.72 -26.81
CA ASP A 125 -37.65 23.27 -26.15
C ASP A 125 -37.51 21.79 -25.77
N LEU A 126 -37.08 21.53 -24.53
CA LEU A 126 -36.87 20.18 -23.98
C LEU A 126 -38.18 19.37 -23.89
N THR A 127 -39.35 19.96 -24.16
CA THR A 127 -40.62 19.20 -24.23
C THR A 127 -40.78 18.44 -25.54
N LYS A 128 -40.02 18.80 -26.59
CA LYS A 128 -40.02 18.09 -27.87
C LYS A 128 -39.07 16.91 -27.81
N THR A 129 -39.62 15.71 -27.97
CA THR A 129 -38.84 14.46 -27.97
C THR A 129 -38.23 14.13 -29.33
N THR A 130 -38.69 14.76 -30.42
CA THR A 130 -38.21 14.54 -31.80
C THR A 130 -37.93 15.87 -32.50
N SER A 131 -37.21 15.85 -33.63
CA SER A 131 -36.87 17.08 -34.37
C SER A 131 -38.09 17.69 -35.07
N GLY A 132 -39.03 16.85 -35.53
CA GLY A 132 -40.20 17.27 -36.30
C GLY A 132 -39.88 17.88 -37.67
N ILE A 133 -38.62 17.81 -38.13
CA ILE A 133 -38.16 18.37 -39.41
C ILE A 133 -37.80 17.22 -40.35
N ASP A 134 -38.46 17.17 -41.51
CA ASP A 134 -38.26 16.12 -42.50
C ASP A 134 -36.78 15.98 -42.93
N ASN A 135 -36.31 14.74 -43.06
CA ASN A 135 -34.91 14.39 -43.35
C ASN A 135 -33.88 14.97 -42.36
N PHE A 136 -34.28 15.36 -41.16
CA PHE A 136 -33.37 15.92 -40.17
C PHE A 136 -33.61 15.34 -38.79
N THR A 137 -32.53 15.01 -38.09
CA THR A 137 -32.57 14.81 -36.65
C THR A 137 -31.33 15.43 -36.03
N TYR A 138 -31.41 15.76 -34.76
CA TYR A 138 -30.29 16.24 -33.99
C TYR A 138 -30.21 15.51 -32.66
N LEU A 139 -29.00 15.22 -32.20
CA LEU A 139 -28.75 14.60 -30.91
C LEU A 139 -28.27 15.68 -29.94
N ILE A 140 -29.08 15.90 -28.90
CA ILE A 140 -28.72 16.76 -27.77
C ILE A 140 -27.85 15.93 -26.83
N ASP A 141 -26.67 16.46 -26.51
CA ASP A 141 -25.82 15.91 -25.47
C ASP A 141 -26.35 16.36 -24.11
N SER A 142 -26.43 15.45 -23.13
CA SER A 142 -26.95 15.79 -21.80
C SER A 142 -25.93 16.55 -20.94
N GLN A 143 -24.73 16.79 -21.46
CA GLN A 143 -23.70 17.58 -20.79
C GLN A 143 -24.22 18.96 -20.38
N SER A 144 -23.84 19.37 -19.18
CA SER A 144 -24.31 20.60 -18.55
C SER A 144 -23.17 21.24 -17.77
N PHE A 145 -22.82 22.45 -18.20
CA PHE A 145 -21.90 23.30 -17.45
C PHE A 145 -22.45 23.59 -16.05
N LYS A 146 -23.78 23.75 -15.94
CA LYS A 146 -24.46 23.93 -14.66
C LYS A 146 -24.23 22.77 -13.71
N ASP A 147 -24.52 21.54 -14.16
CA ASP A 147 -24.41 20.35 -13.31
C ASP A 147 -22.95 20.10 -12.90
N ASP A 148 -22.02 20.27 -13.85
CA ASP A 148 -20.58 20.14 -13.60
C ASP A 148 -20.07 21.16 -12.58
N LEU A 149 -20.36 22.44 -12.77
CA LEU A 149 -19.92 23.51 -11.86
C LEU A 149 -20.57 23.37 -10.48
N THR A 150 -21.82 22.92 -10.42
CA THR A 150 -22.50 22.62 -9.15
C THR A 150 -21.78 21.50 -8.41
N LYS A 151 -21.48 20.39 -9.09
CA LYS A 151 -20.72 19.27 -8.50
C LYS A 151 -19.32 19.69 -8.10
N PHE A 152 -18.65 20.48 -8.92
CA PHE A 152 -17.31 20.95 -8.63
C PHE A 152 -17.28 21.88 -7.41
N LYS A 153 -18.30 22.73 -7.25
CA LYS A 153 -18.50 23.58 -6.06
C LYS A 153 -18.80 22.74 -4.81
N GLU A 154 -19.61 21.68 -4.92
CA GLU A 154 -19.90 20.75 -3.82
C GLU A 154 -18.64 20.04 -3.31
N LEU A 155 -17.71 19.72 -4.21
CA LEU A 155 -16.44 19.06 -3.89
C LEU A 155 -15.42 19.99 -3.24
N THR A 156 -15.24 21.18 -3.82
CA THR A 156 -14.09 22.05 -3.50
C THR A 156 -14.46 23.29 -2.68
N GLY A 157 -15.71 23.75 -2.78
CA GLY A 157 -16.14 25.02 -2.21
C GLY A 157 -15.51 26.26 -2.86
N PHE A 158 -15.00 26.15 -4.09
CA PHE A 158 -14.28 27.23 -4.80
C PHE A 158 -15.02 28.58 -4.79
N LYS A 159 -14.29 29.70 -4.80
CA LYS A 159 -14.86 31.06 -4.87
C LYS A 159 -14.55 31.76 -6.18
N ASN A 160 -13.43 31.45 -6.82
CA ASN A 160 -13.01 32.02 -8.09
C ASN A 160 -12.48 30.94 -9.03
N VAL A 161 -13.33 30.46 -9.94
CA VAL A 161 -12.97 29.39 -10.88
C VAL A 161 -12.36 29.92 -12.17
N GLY A 162 -11.27 29.32 -12.62
CA GLY A 162 -10.73 29.55 -13.96
C GLY A 162 -11.49 28.71 -14.98
N ILE A 163 -12.23 29.35 -15.89
CA ILE A 163 -12.94 28.66 -16.98
C ILE A 163 -12.01 28.60 -18.19
N ILE A 164 -11.46 27.42 -18.48
CA ILE A 164 -10.59 27.18 -19.64
C ILE A 164 -11.46 26.80 -20.83
N ILE A 165 -11.32 27.54 -21.93
CA ILE A 165 -12.05 27.29 -23.17
C ILE A 165 -11.26 27.76 -24.40
N GLU A 166 -11.46 27.11 -25.54
CA GLU A 166 -10.81 27.47 -26.80
C GLU A 166 -11.15 28.92 -27.19
N SER A 167 -10.12 29.70 -27.54
CA SER A 167 -10.28 31.11 -27.93
C SER A 167 -11.27 31.30 -29.08
N GLN A 168 -11.29 30.35 -30.02
CA GLN A 168 -12.14 30.35 -31.21
C GLN A 168 -13.64 30.19 -30.90
N LEU A 169 -14.01 29.64 -29.73
CA LEU A 169 -15.42 29.41 -29.38
C LEU A 169 -16.07 30.61 -28.71
N ILE A 170 -15.29 31.54 -28.14
CA ILE A 170 -15.80 32.68 -27.36
C ILE A 170 -16.63 33.63 -28.21
N ASP A 171 -16.23 33.85 -29.47
CA ASP A 171 -16.93 34.75 -30.39
C ASP A 171 -18.09 34.06 -31.13
N ILE A 172 -18.17 32.73 -31.06
CA ILE A 172 -19.15 31.91 -31.80
C ILE A 172 -20.33 31.52 -30.90
N LEU A 173 -20.06 31.25 -29.62
CA LEU A 173 -21.04 30.78 -28.64
C LEU A 173 -21.29 31.82 -27.55
N PRO A 174 -22.46 31.83 -26.88
CA PRO A 174 -22.77 32.76 -25.79
C PRO A 174 -22.06 32.38 -24.47
N ILE A 175 -20.76 32.08 -24.51
CA ILE A 175 -19.94 31.59 -23.40
C ILE A 175 -20.08 32.47 -22.16
N LYS A 176 -19.89 33.78 -22.34
CA LYS A 176 -19.92 34.74 -21.24
C LYS A 176 -21.30 34.80 -20.58
N GLU A 177 -22.36 34.86 -21.38
CA GLU A 177 -23.75 34.92 -20.89
C GLU A 177 -24.11 33.64 -20.12
N THR A 178 -23.68 32.47 -20.60
CA THR A 178 -23.89 31.19 -19.92
C THR A 178 -23.18 31.15 -18.58
N PHE A 179 -21.87 31.42 -18.51
CA PHE A 179 -21.13 31.34 -17.25
C PHE A 179 -21.47 32.46 -16.27
N ASP A 180 -21.84 33.67 -16.75
CA ASP A 180 -22.38 34.74 -15.90
C ASP A 180 -23.64 34.25 -15.17
N ARG A 181 -24.55 33.58 -15.89
CA ARG A 181 -25.78 33.01 -15.30
C ARG A 181 -25.47 31.88 -14.31
N GLU A 182 -24.72 30.87 -14.73
CA GLU A 182 -24.51 29.67 -13.90
C GLU A 182 -23.70 29.98 -12.63
N LEU A 183 -22.68 30.84 -12.70
CA LEU A 183 -21.86 31.16 -11.52
C LEU A 183 -22.47 32.21 -10.61
N GLN A 184 -23.37 33.06 -11.12
CA GLN A 184 -24.19 33.92 -10.28
C GLN A 184 -25.10 33.07 -9.37
N GLU A 185 -25.69 31.99 -9.88
CA GLU A 185 -26.48 31.05 -9.07
C GLU A 185 -25.64 30.31 -8.02
N LEU A 186 -24.36 30.03 -8.30
CA LEU A 186 -23.43 29.35 -7.40
C LEU A 186 -22.67 30.28 -6.43
N GLU A 187 -23.02 31.56 -6.41
CA GLU A 187 -22.36 32.61 -5.62
C GLU A 187 -20.83 32.57 -5.77
N ALA A 188 -20.35 32.43 -7.01
CA ALA A 188 -18.94 32.32 -7.34
C ALA A 188 -18.53 33.33 -8.42
N SER A 189 -17.27 33.76 -8.35
CA SER A 189 -16.63 34.53 -9.42
C SER A 189 -15.92 33.60 -10.39
N TYR A 190 -15.63 34.07 -11.60
CA TYR A 190 -14.75 33.38 -12.52
C TYR A 190 -13.79 34.30 -13.26
N LYS A 191 -12.73 33.65 -13.75
CA LYS A 191 -11.81 34.20 -14.75
C LYS A 191 -11.92 33.34 -16.01
N LEU A 192 -12.30 33.95 -17.12
CA LEU A 192 -12.26 33.27 -18.42
C LEU A 192 -10.80 33.17 -18.88
N ILE A 193 -10.37 31.97 -19.26
CA ILE A 193 -9.01 31.65 -19.72
C ILE A 193 -9.12 31.11 -21.15
N PRO A 194 -9.14 32.00 -22.17
CA PRO A 194 -9.04 31.59 -23.57
C PRO A 194 -7.69 30.92 -23.83
N TYR A 195 -7.67 29.84 -24.60
CA TYR A 195 -6.43 29.18 -25.01
C TYR A 195 -6.40 28.80 -26.49
N GLU A 196 -5.21 28.88 -27.08
CA GLU A 196 -4.84 28.19 -28.33
C GLU A 196 -3.79 27.12 -28.05
N THR A 197 -2.96 27.34 -27.04
CA THR A 197 -1.89 26.45 -26.57
C THR A 197 -1.96 26.29 -25.06
N ILE A 198 -1.35 25.23 -24.53
CA ILE A 198 -1.24 25.03 -23.08
C ILE A 198 -0.50 26.15 -22.34
N SER A 199 0.38 26.88 -23.03
CA SER A 199 1.11 28.03 -22.45
C SER A 199 0.16 29.17 -22.09
N ASP A 200 -0.92 29.36 -22.86
CA ASP A 200 -1.94 30.38 -22.60
C ASP A 200 -2.69 30.08 -21.31
N ILE A 201 -2.94 28.79 -21.04
CA ILE A 201 -3.58 28.32 -19.81
C ILE A 201 -2.66 28.57 -18.62
N THR A 202 -1.44 28.00 -18.66
CA THR A 202 -0.52 28.00 -17.52
C THR A 202 -0.07 29.40 -17.11
N SER A 203 0.03 30.33 -18.07
CA SER A 203 0.38 31.74 -17.80
C SER A 203 -0.77 32.56 -17.18
N ASN A 204 -2.02 32.11 -17.33
CA ASN A 204 -3.21 32.86 -16.89
C ASN A 204 -3.95 32.21 -15.72
N ILE A 205 -3.37 31.19 -15.09
CA ILE A 205 -3.98 30.43 -14.00
C ILE A 205 -3.77 31.08 -12.62
N GLU A 206 -3.03 32.19 -12.54
CA GLU A 206 -2.86 32.91 -11.27
C GLU A 206 -4.16 33.61 -10.84
N GLY A 207 -4.45 33.52 -9.53
CA GLY A 207 -5.58 34.18 -8.87
C GLY A 207 -6.89 33.39 -8.85
N VAL A 208 -6.92 32.17 -9.39
CA VAL A 208 -8.07 31.26 -9.28
C VAL A 208 -7.82 30.20 -8.20
N ASP A 209 -8.87 29.72 -7.53
CA ASP A 209 -8.79 28.68 -6.50
C ASP A 209 -9.28 27.31 -6.99
N ALA A 210 -9.81 27.24 -8.21
CA ALA A 210 -10.19 26.01 -8.89
C ALA A 210 -10.20 26.24 -10.41
N VAL A 211 -10.13 25.17 -11.21
CA VAL A 211 -10.12 25.27 -12.68
C VAL A 211 -11.13 24.32 -13.30
N TYR A 212 -12.00 24.84 -14.16
CA TYR A 212 -12.92 24.07 -14.97
C TYR A 212 -12.51 24.11 -16.43
N LEU A 213 -12.16 22.94 -16.96
CA LEU A 213 -11.87 22.72 -18.37
C LEU A 213 -13.21 22.48 -19.08
N ALA A 214 -13.74 23.55 -19.70
CA ALA A 214 -15.05 23.59 -20.38
C ALA A 214 -15.00 23.19 -21.86
N GLY A 215 -13.79 22.96 -22.37
CA GLY A 215 -13.46 22.43 -23.69
C GLY A 215 -12.27 21.48 -23.55
N GLY A 216 -11.42 21.31 -24.56
CA GLY A 216 -10.20 20.48 -24.43
C GLY A 216 -10.18 19.24 -25.30
N PHE A 217 -11.18 19.03 -26.16
CA PHE A 217 -11.21 17.91 -27.10
C PHE A 217 -10.00 17.85 -28.05
N PHE A 218 -9.26 18.95 -28.17
CA PHE A 218 -8.11 19.13 -29.05
C PHE A 218 -6.77 19.15 -28.31
N LEU A 219 -6.77 19.13 -26.97
CA LEU A 219 -5.53 18.97 -26.20
C LEU A 219 -5.03 17.54 -26.35
N SER A 220 -3.74 17.40 -26.68
CA SER A 220 -3.09 16.10 -26.71
C SER A 220 -3.01 15.49 -25.32
N SER A 221 -2.82 14.17 -25.26
CA SER A 221 -2.68 13.46 -23.98
C SER A 221 -1.51 13.97 -23.13
N ASP A 222 -0.43 14.41 -23.77
CA ASP A 222 0.75 14.96 -23.08
C ASP A 222 0.52 16.38 -22.58
N GLU A 223 -0.26 17.18 -23.31
CA GLU A 223 -0.71 18.50 -22.84
C GLU A 223 -1.61 18.35 -21.61
N ILE A 224 -2.59 17.44 -21.61
CA ILE A 224 -3.44 17.21 -20.44
C ILE A 224 -2.61 16.81 -19.21
N LYS A 225 -1.64 15.90 -19.36
CA LYS A 225 -0.72 15.54 -18.25
C LYS A 225 0.08 16.75 -17.77
N THR A 226 0.57 17.57 -18.68
CA THR A 226 1.34 18.78 -18.34
C THR A 226 0.49 19.79 -17.57
N LEU A 227 -0.77 19.97 -17.99
CA LEU A 227 -1.74 20.83 -17.32
C LEU A 227 -2.07 20.30 -15.92
N ALA A 228 -2.40 19.01 -15.81
CA ALA A 228 -2.65 18.32 -14.56
C ALA A 228 -1.50 18.49 -13.56
N ASN A 229 -0.27 18.20 -13.98
CA ASN A 229 0.92 18.36 -13.13
C ASN A 229 1.10 19.81 -12.65
N THR A 230 0.86 20.78 -13.52
CA THR A 230 0.96 22.21 -13.16
C THR A 230 -0.09 22.59 -12.11
N LEU A 231 -1.32 22.10 -12.27
CA LEU A 231 -2.43 22.33 -11.35
C LEU A 231 -2.18 21.68 -9.98
N ILE A 232 -1.72 20.42 -9.97
CA ILE A 232 -1.35 19.67 -8.77
C ILE A 232 -0.26 20.40 -8.00
N GLN A 233 0.82 20.83 -8.66
CA GLN A 233 1.92 21.58 -8.03
C GLN A 233 1.45 22.89 -7.39
N LYS A 234 0.46 23.55 -8.00
CA LYS A 234 -0.15 24.78 -7.48
C LYS A 234 -1.28 24.51 -6.46
N LYS A 235 -1.61 23.24 -6.18
CA LYS A 235 -2.74 22.82 -5.33
C LYS A 235 -4.09 23.36 -5.81
N ILE A 236 -4.28 23.46 -7.12
CA ILE A 236 -5.51 23.94 -7.74
C ILE A 236 -6.32 22.71 -8.19
N PRO A 237 -7.48 22.44 -7.58
CA PRO A 237 -8.34 21.35 -8.01
C PRO A 237 -8.90 21.63 -9.41
N SER A 238 -9.14 20.57 -10.17
CA SER A 238 -9.54 20.68 -11.58
C SER A 238 -10.74 19.81 -11.94
N PHE A 239 -11.60 20.33 -12.78
CA PHE A 239 -12.78 19.59 -13.24
C PHE A 239 -12.87 19.69 -14.75
N THR A 240 -13.15 18.59 -15.43
CA THR A 240 -13.22 18.55 -16.88
C THR A 240 -14.58 18.07 -17.37
N ASN A 241 -15.07 18.65 -18.46
CA ASN A 241 -16.31 18.24 -19.13
C ASN A 241 -16.07 17.29 -20.32
N THR A 242 -14.82 17.02 -20.68
CA THR A 242 -14.44 16.30 -21.90
C THR A 242 -14.52 14.78 -21.75
N ARG A 243 -13.49 14.16 -21.18
CA ARG A 243 -13.36 12.70 -21.11
C ARG A 243 -12.80 12.24 -19.78
N ILE A 244 -13.12 11.00 -19.39
CA ILE A 244 -12.59 10.38 -18.17
C ILE A 244 -11.08 10.19 -18.27
N GLU A 245 -10.55 9.95 -19.46
CA GLU A 245 -9.12 9.77 -19.69
C GLU A 245 -8.32 11.01 -19.26
N ASP A 246 -8.94 12.19 -19.23
CA ASP A 246 -8.28 13.40 -18.75
C ASP A 246 -8.15 13.40 -17.22
N VAL A 247 -9.11 12.80 -16.52
CA VAL A 247 -9.07 12.53 -15.07
C VAL A 247 -8.07 11.41 -14.75
N GLU A 248 -8.03 10.33 -15.55
CA GLU A 248 -7.02 9.29 -15.43
C GLU A 248 -5.58 9.83 -15.64
N ARG A 249 -5.43 10.87 -16.48
CA ARG A 249 -4.16 11.56 -16.73
C ARG A 249 -3.80 12.65 -15.71
N GLY A 250 -4.62 12.83 -14.67
CA GLY A 250 -4.29 13.66 -13.51
C GLY A 250 -5.13 14.93 -13.33
N LEU A 251 -6.17 15.17 -14.14
CA LEU A 251 -7.21 16.12 -13.73
C LEU A 251 -8.03 15.52 -12.57
N MET A 252 -8.60 16.34 -11.70
CA MET A 252 -9.15 15.85 -10.44
C MET A 252 -10.51 15.19 -10.61
N ALA A 253 -11.43 15.77 -11.38
CA ALA A 253 -12.78 15.21 -11.48
C ALA A 253 -13.48 15.48 -12.81
N THR A 254 -14.49 14.67 -13.11
CA THR A 254 -15.44 14.88 -14.21
C THR A 254 -16.81 14.33 -13.82
N ASN A 255 -17.89 14.80 -14.44
CA ASN A 255 -19.23 14.23 -14.27
C ASN A 255 -19.62 13.25 -15.40
N GLN A 256 -18.64 12.87 -16.21
CA GLN A 256 -18.77 11.90 -17.30
C GLN A 256 -18.62 10.48 -16.77
N SER A 257 -19.42 9.54 -17.29
CA SER A 257 -19.29 8.11 -16.98
C SER A 257 -18.55 7.35 -18.10
N ASN A 258 -17.95 6.21 -17.75
CA ASN A 258 -17.20 5.39 -18.69
C ASN A 258 -18.19 4.66 -19.61
N GLY A 259 -18.13 4.92 -20.92
CA GLY A 259 -19.06 4.38 -21.91
C GLY A 259 -20.08 5.38 -22.48
N ASN A 260 -20.16 6.63 -21.98
CA ASN A 260 -21.04 7.67 -22.55
C ASN A 260 -20.79 7.86 -24.06
N PHE A 261 -19.52 7.83 -24.50
CA PHE A 261 -19.17 7.92 -25.92
C PHE A 261 -19.62 6.72 -26.75
N ASP A 262 -19.52 5.50 -26.22
CA ASP A 262 -20.00 4.31 -26.92
C ASP A 262 -21.52 4.32 -27.07
N GLN A 263 -22.24 4.74 -26.02
CA GLN A 263 -23.68 4.94 -26.07
C GLN A 263 -24.05 6.05 -27.07
N PHE A 264 -23.28 7.15 -27.12
CA PHE A 264 -23.45 8.22 -28.10
C PHE A 264 -23.28 7.72 -29.53
N PHE A 265 -22.20 6.98 -29.82
CA PHE A 265 -21.94 6.44 -31.15
C PHE A 265 -22.96 5.38 -31.55
N ARG A 266 -23.36 4.51 -30.60
CA ARG A 266 -24.45 3.56 -30.82
C ARG A 266 -25.74 4.29 -31.15
N ARG A 267 -26.04 5.41 -30.49
CA ARG A 267 -27.22 6.22 -30.80
C ARG A 267 -27.19 6.79 -32.21
N ILE A 268 -26.05 7.35 -32.63
CA ILE A 268 -25.87 7.84 -34.00
C ILE A 268 -26.05 6.69 -35.00
N ALA A 269 -25.45 5.54 -34.70
CA ALA A 269 -25.55 4.35 -35.53
C ALA A 269 -27.00 3.83 -35.66
N LEU A 270 -27.78 3.84 -34.58
CA LEU A 270 -29.21 3.53 -34.59
C LEU A 270 -30.04 4.55 -35.41
N CYS A 271 -29.64 5.82 -35.45
CA CYS A 271 -30.30 6.80 -36.31
C CYS A 271 -30.04 6.51 -37.80
N VAL A 272 -28.82 6.09 -38.14
CA VAL A 272 -28.46 5.67 -39.50
C VAL A 272 -29.23 4.39 -39.87
N GLU A 273 -29.23 3.38 -39.01
CA GLU A 273 -29.93 2.11 -39.21
C GLU A 273 -31.45 2.32 -39.36
N ALA A 274 -32.06 3.12 -38.50
CA ALA A 274 -33.48 3.48 -38.62
C ALA A 274 -33.83 4.12 -39.97
N TYR A 275 -32.99 5.05 -40.45
CA TYR A 275 -33.19 5.69 -41.75
C TYR A 275 -33.02 4.71 -42.91
N VAL A 276 -31.98 3.88 -42.88
CA VAL A 276 -31.72 2.82 -43.86
C VAL A 276 -32.90 1.85 -43.96
N ASN A 277 -33.53 1.56 -42.83
CA ASN A 277 -34.72 0.70 -42.70
C ASN A 277 -36.05 1.44 -42.98
N GLY A 278 -36.00 2.66 -43.50
CA GLY A 278 -37.14 3.40 -44.03
C GLY A 278 -37.90 4.27 -43.02
N LYS A 279 -37.37 4.48 -41.80
CA LYS A 279 -37.94 5.45 -40.85
C LYS A 279 -37.51 6.87 -41.20
N ASN A 280 -38.39 7.83 -40.95
CA ASN A 280 -38.08 9.23 -41.13
C ASN A 280 -37.24 9.75 -39.95
N LEU A 281 -36.16 10.50 -40.22
CA LEU A 281 -35.32 11.09 -39.18
C LEU A 281 -36.11 12.04 -38.25
N SER A 282 -37.19 12.66 -38.74
CA SER A 282 -38.04 13.58 -37.97
C SER A 282 -38.77 12.95 -36.79
N GLU A 283 -38.92 11.61 -36.80
CA GLU A 283 -39.62 10.82 -35.78
C GLU A 283 -38.65 10.23 -34.75
N LEU A 284 -37.33 10.36 -34.99
CA LEU A 284 -36.33 9.80 -34.10
C LEU A 284 -36.15 10.65 -32.85
N PRO A 285 -35.96 10.03 -31.67
CA PRO A 285 -35.79 10.82 -30.47
C PRO A 285 -34.46 11.59 -30.48
N THR A 286 -34.52 12.87 -30.10
CA THR A 286 -33.39 13.80 -30.17
C THR A 286 -32.56 13.85 -28.88
N TYR A 287 -33.08 13.30 -27.78
CA TYR A 287 -32.41 13.32 -26.48
C TYR A 287 -31.70 12.00 -26.21
N ILE A 288 -30.54 12.10 -25.55
CA ILE A 288 -29.80 10.94 -25.03
C ILE A 288 -29.76 11.10 -23.52
N GLU A 289 -30.48 10.22 -22.81
CA GLU A 289 -30.41 10.17 -21.35
C GLU A 289 -29.11 9.49 -20.93
N TYR A 290 -28.15 10.29 -20.45
CA TYR A 290 -27.03 9.80 -19.69
C TYR A 290 -27.35 9.90 -18.20
N THR A 291 -26.94 8.91 -17.44
CA THR A 291 -26.86 9.06 -15.98
C THR A 291 -25.51 9.70 -15.68
N PRO A 292 -25.44 11.01 -15.34
CA PRO A 292 -24.18 11.64 -14.99
C PRO A 292 -23.57 10.91 -13.80
N ARG A 293 -22.27 10.63 -13.89
CA ARG A 293 -21.55 9.97 -12.80
C ARG A 293 -20.28 10.73 -12.54
N LEU A 294 -20.11 11.11 -11.28
CA LEU A 294 -18.90 11.76 -10.84
C LEU A 294 -17.76 10.75 -10.89
N THR A 295 -16.66 11.08 -11.55
CA THR A 295 -15.39 10.37 -11.46
C THR A 295 -14.36 11.28 -10.81
N ILE A 296 -13.63 10.77 -9.82
CA ILE A 296 -12.59 11.51 -9.10
C ILE A 296 -11.26 10.75 -9.20
N ASN A 297 -10.19 11.45 -9.56
CA ASN A 297 -8.83 10.95 -9.39
C ASN A 297 -8.41 11.09 -7.92
N PHE A 298 -8.21 9.96 -7.23
CA PHE A 298 -7.92 9.92 -5.80
C PHE A 298 -6.63 10.68 -5.47
N ASN A 299 -5.54 10.39 -6.18
CA ASN A 299 -4.24 11.05 -5.97
C ASN A 299 -4.33 12.56 -6.15
N THR A 300 -5.07 13.00 -7.16
CA THR A 300 -5.18 14.42 -7.50
C THR A 300 -6.03 15.15 -6.48
N ALA A 301 -7.15 14.56 -6.03
CA ALA A 301 -7.97 15.12 -4.98
C ALA A 301 -7.18 15.29 -3.68
N GLU A 302 -6.41 14.26 -3.31
CA GLU A 302 -5.54 14.30 -2.13
C GLU A 302 -4.43 15.36 -2.26
N ALA A 303 -3.70 15.37 -3.38
CA ALA A 303 -2.62 16.34 -3.63
C ALA A 303 -3.10 17.80 -3.69
N THR A 304 -4.36 18.02 -4.06
CA THR A 304 -5.01 19.35 -4.09
C THR A 304 -5.80 19.67 -2.81
N ASN A 305 -5.72 18.82 -1.77
CA ASN A 305 -6.42 18.95 -0.48
C ASN A 305 -7.95 18.99 -0.58
N VAL A 306 -8.53 18.25 -1.52
CA VAL A 306 -9.98 18.10 -1.66
C VAL A 306 -10.42 16.84 -0.91
N PRO A 307 -11.16 16.97 0.21
CA PRO A 307 -11.54 15.84 1.02
C PRO A 307 -12.61 14.99 0.32
N ILE A 308 -12.35 13.70 0.16
CA ILE A 308 -13.32 12.74 -0.38
C ILE A 308 -14.24 12.29 0.75
N LYS A 309 -15.48 12.82 0.77
CA LYS A 309 -16.49 12.43 1.75
C LYS A 309 -16.97 10.99 1.50
N TYR A 310 -17.08 10.17 2.55
CA TYR A 310 -17.62 8.80 2.44
C TYR A 310 -19.01 8.74 1.77
N SER A 311 -19.83 9.77 1.95
CA SER A 311 -21.15 9.87 1.32
C SER A 311 -21.10 9.95 -0.21
N LEU A 312 -19.94 10.27 -0.80
CA LEU A 312 -19.75 10.34 -2.24
C LEU A 312 -19.35 8.98 -2.83
N ILE A 313 -18.80 8.06 -2.04
CA ILE A 313 -18.21 6.81 -2.54
C ILE A 313 -19.22 5.92 -3.28
N THR A 314 -20.47 5.91 -2.84
CA THR A 314 -21.53 5.09 -3.45
C THR A 314 -21.85 5.47 -4.89
N ASN A 315 -21.74 6.75 -5.24
CA ASN A 315 -22.18 7.30 -6.52
C ASN A 315 -21.04 7.94 -7.32
N THR A 316 -19.79 7.75 -6.89
CA THR A 316 -18.59 8.32 -7.50
C THR A 316 -17.67 7.20 -7.94
N ASP A 317 -17.24 7.20 -9.20
CA ASP A 317 -16.16 6.33 -9.68
C ASP A 317 -14.81 6.93 -9.29
N PHE A 318 -13.85 6.09 -8.92
CA PHE A 318 -12.51 6.58 -8.58
C PHE A 318 -11.48 6.04 -9.56
N VAL A 319 -10.54 6.90 -9.93
CA VAL A 319 -9.38 6.54 -10.75
C VAL A 319 -8.09 6.97 -10.06
N GLY A 320 -6.96 6.52 -10.57
CA GLY A 320 -5.64 6.73 -9.96
C GLY A 320 -5.18 5.53 -9.13
N GLU A 321 -3.95 5.61 -8.64
CA GLU A 321 -3.36 4.59 -7.78
C GLU A 321 -3.64 4.94 -6.32
N MET A 322 -3.77 3.98 -5.40
CA MET A 322 -3.86 4.26 -3.96
C MET A 322 -2.48 4.61 -3.37
N LYS A 323 -1.73 5.49 -4.02
CA LYS A 323 -0.48 6.09 -3.52
C LYS A 323 -0.83 7.33 -2.71
N ASN A 324 -0.28 7.44 -1.51
CA ASN A 324 -0.50 8.60 -0.65
C ASN A 324 0.29 9.78 -1.24
N ALA A 325 -0.41 10.71 -1.88
CA ALA A 325 0.19 11.86 -2.55
C ALA A 325 0.71 12.91 -1.56
N LEU A 326 0.31 12.83 -0.30
CA LEU A 326 0.77 13.69 0.80
C LEU A 326 1.94 13.08 1.58
N SER A 327 2.34 11.86 1.24
CA SER A 327 3.46 11.17 1.87
C SER A 327 4.73 12.02 1.85
N GLU A 328 5.30 12.28 3.02
CA GLU A 328 6.58 12.98 3.14
C GLU A 328 7.75 12.10 2.70
N LYS A 329 7.57 10.78 2.83
CA LYS A 329 8.58 9.78 2.50
C LYS A 329 7.93 8.44 2.12
N GLN A 330 8.38 7.90 0.99
CA GLN A 330 8.13 6.52 0.61
C GLN A 330 9.25 5.62 1.14
N PHE A 331 8.89 4.57 1.88
CA PHE A 331 9.84 3.62 2.47
C PHE A 331 9.91 2.32 1.68
N ASN A 332 11.11 1.84 1.38
CA ASN A 332 11.32 0.43 1.02
C ASN A 332 11.65 -0.44 2.25
N LEU A 333 11.61 -1.77 2.08
CA LEU A 333 11.85 -2.71 3.18
C LEU A 333 13.19 -2.49 3.90
N LEU A 334 14.27 -2.21 3.16
CA LEU A 334 15.59 -1.99 3.76
C LEU A 334 15.63 -0.71 4.59
N GLU A 335 14.96 0.35 4.14
CA GLU A 335 14.84 1.58 4.92
C GLU A 335 14.01 1.38 6.19
N VAL A 336 12.92 0.60 6.11
CA VAL A 336 12.14 0.22 7.29
C VAL A 336 13.03 -0.52 8.28
N ILE A 337 13.73 -1.57 7.84
CA ILE A 337 14.63 -2.35 8.71
C ILE A 337 15.71 -1.47 9.35
N ASN A 338 16.40 -0.65 8.54
CA ASN A 338 17.48 0.21 9.04
C ASN A 338 16.97 1.23 10.06
N GLN A 339 15.82 1.85 9.81
CA GLN A 339 15.24 2.81 10.74
C GLN A 339 14.79 2.13 12.04
N VAL A 340 14.19 0.95 11.95
CA VAL A 340 13.80 0.16 13.13
C VAL A 340 15.03 -0.20 13.97
N LEU A 341 16.10 -0.70 13.35
CA LEU A 341 17.34 -1.03 14.07
C LEU A 341 18.01 0.18 14.74
N ASP A 342 17.87 1.38 14.18
CA ASP A 342 18.45 2.61 14.72
C ASP A 342 17.59 3.24 15.84
N LYS A 343 16.26 3.30 15.63
CA LYS A 343 15.37 4.15 16.43
C LYS A 343 14.35 3.43 17.29
N ASN A 344 14.17 2.11 17.13
CA ASN A 344 13.13 1.39 17.84
C ASN A 344 13.39 1.36 19.35
N LEU A 345 12.37 1.71 20.14
CA LEU A 345 12.48 1.87 21.59
C LEU A 345 12.69 0.53 22.32
N VAL A 346 12.15 -0.58 21.80
CA VAL A 346 12.34 -1.91 22.40
C VAL A 346 13.79 -2.34 22.28
N LEU A 347 14.39 -2.15 21.09
CA LEU A 347 15.79 -2.50 20.88
C LEU A 347 16.74 -1.60 21.68
N GLN A 348 16.43 -0.30 21.78
CA GLN A 348 17.18 0.62 22.63
C GLN A 348 17.13 0.19 24.10
N SER A 349 15.99 -0.30 24.59
CA SER A 349 15.86 -0.87 25.93
C SER A 349 16.73 -2.13 26.10
N SER A 350 16.69 -3.06 25.15
CA SER A 350 17.51 -4.29 25.20
C SER A 350 19.02 -3.98 25.21
N GLN A 351 19.45 -2.94 24.47
CA GLN A 351 20.83 -2.46 24.53
C GLN A 351 21.21 -1.93 25.92
N LYS A 352 20.27 -1.33 26.66
CA LYS A 352 20.52 -0.88 28.04
C LYS A 352 20.71 -2.05 29.00
N ASP A 353 20.10 -3.20 28.76
CA ASP A 353 20.34 -4.40 29.55
C ASP A 353 21.78 -4.93 29.38
N VAL A 354 22.36 -4.80 28.18
CA VAL A 354 23.79 -5.07 27.94
C VAL A 354 24.68 -4.06 28.69
N ASP A 355 24.30 -2.78 28.70
CA ASP A 355 25.02 -1.74 29.45
C ASP A 355 24.97 -2.03 30.96
N LEU A 356 23.82 -2.49 31.49
CA LEU A 356 23.65 -2.89 32.90
C LEU A 356 24.56 -4.05 33.27
N THR A 357 24.58 -5.14 32.50
CA THR A 357 25.47 -6.28 32.75
C THR A 357 26.95 -5.90 32.63
N THR A 358 27.27 -4.88 31.82
CA THR A 358 28.63 -4.30 31.78
C THR A 358 28.99 -3.60 33.10
N GLN A 359 28.03 -2.96 33.76
CA GLN A 359 28.25 -2.42 35.12
C GLN A 359 28.39 -3.52 36.15
N ASP A 360 27.67 -4.64 36.04
CA ASP A 360 27.82 -5.80 36.93
C ASP A 360 29.24 -6.41 36.86
N VAL A 361 29.83 -6.43 35.66
CA VAL A 361 31.24 -6.81 35.48
C VAL A 361 32.19 -5.82 36.17
N LYS A 362 31.89 -4.51 36.15
CA LYS A 362 32.70 -3.51 36.86
C LYS A 362 32.53 -3.62 38.37
N ALA A 363 31.29 -3.79 38.84
CA ALA A 363 30.96 -3.99 40.25
C ALA A 363 31.68 -5.24 40.80
N SER A 364 31.68 -6.36 40.07
CA SER A 364 32.42 -7.56 40.50
C SER A 364 33.94 -7.36 40.55
N LYS A 365 34.53 -6.56 39.65
CA LYS A 365 35.95 -6.18 39.70
C LYS A 365 36.28 -5.24 40.86
N SER A 366 35.32 -4.44 41.32
CA SER A 366 35.52 -3.51 42.44
C SER A 366 35.85 -4.20 43.75
N ASN A 367 35.57 -5.51 43.88
CA ASN A 367 35.99 -6.33 45.02
C ASN A 367 37.51 -6.38 45.23
N TYR A 368 38.31 -5.99 44.22
CA TYR A 368 39.77 -5.86 44.29
C TYR A 368 40.24 -4.40 44.40
N ILE A 369 39.34 -3.44 44.61
CA ILE A 369 39.65 -2.04 44.88
C ILE A 369 39.66 -1.86 46.41
N PRO A 370 40.54 -1.01 46.97
CA PRO A 370 40.57 -0.81 48.42
C PRO A 370 39.31 -0.10 48.88
N SER A 371 38.69 -0.65 49.93
CA SER A 371 37.65 0.04 50.70
C SER A 371 38.31 0.84 51.82
N ILE A 372 38.04 2.15 51.87
CA ILE A 372 38.51 3.03 52.93
C ILE A 372 37.29 3.61 53.63
N THR A 373 37.14 3.27 54.90
CA THR A 373 36.02 3.73 55.73
C THR A 373 36.56 4.55 56.88
N ALA A 374 36.07 5.78 57.03
CA ALA A 374 36.30 6.60 58.21
C ALA A 374 35.07 6.54 59.11
N SER A 375 35.29 6.22 60.38
CA SER A 375 34.25 6.13 61.39
C SER A 375 34.62 7.00 62.58
N ALA A 376 33.62 7.57 63.25
CA ALA A 376 33.77 8.28 64.51
C ALA A 376 32.75 7.74 65.51
N ASN A 377 33.15 7.53 66.76
CA ASN A 377 32.28 7.09 67.83
C ASN A 377 32.47 7.96 69.08
N GLY A 378 31.38 8.11 69.82
CA GLY A 378 31.38 8.66 71.17
C GLY A 378 30.88 7.59 72.10
N THR A 379 31.64 7.30 73.16
CA THR A 379 31.28 6.27 74.14
C THR A 379 31.17 6.90 75.52
N TYR A 380 30.08 6.59 76.21
CA TYR A 380 29.91 6.84 77.64
C TYR A 380 30.03 5.52 78.38
N ASN A 381 30.97 5.45 79.32
CA ASN A 381 31.17 4.31 80.19
C ASN A 381 30.71 4.66 81.60
N ASP A 382 30.19 3.66 82.31
CA ASP A 382 29.83 3.81 83.71
C ASP A 382 31.04 4.35 84.52
N PRO A 383 30.88 5.38 85.37
CA PRO A 383 32.00 6.02 86.07
C PRO A 383 32.79 5.08 86.98
N ASP A 384 32.13 4.11 87.63
CA ASP A 384 32.79 3.15 88.52
C ASP A 384 33.65 2.17 87.70
N LEU A 385 33.15 1.79 86.53
CA LEU A 385 33.89 0.95 85.57
C LEU A 385 35.07 1.71 84.95
N ALA A 386 34.89 3.01 84.68
CA ALA A 386 35.93 3.87 84.15
C ALA A 386 37.05 4.11 85.16
N GLU A 387 36.72 4.32 86.45
CA GLU A 387 37.69 4.56 87.52
C GLU A 387 38.68 3.40 87.70
N ILE A 388 38.22 2.15 87.55
CA ILE A 388 39.10 0.96 87.61
C ILE A 388 39.83 0.66 86.30
N SER A 389 39.52 1.37 85.21
CA SER A 389 40.13 1.15 83.88
C SER A 389 41.55 1.70 83.74
N ASN A 390 42.02 2.49 84.72
CA ASN A 390 43.36 3.08 84.74
C ASN A 390 43.72 3.85 83.44
N GLY A 391 42.78 4.61 82.88
CA GLY A 391 43.02 5.40 81.68
C GLY A 391 42.65 4.71 80.36
N GLN A 392 42.33 3.41 80.37
CA GLN A 392 42.04 2.67 79.13
C GLN A 392 40.60 2.86 78.63
N ASN A 393 39.64 3.05 79.53
CA ASN A 393 38.23 3.22 79.18
C ASN A 393 37.65 4.38 80.01
N PRO A 394 37.86 5.64 79.59
CA PRO A 394 37.38 6.80 80.34
C PRO A 394 35.84 6.88 80.32
N GLU A 395 35.27 7.60 81.28
CA GLU A 395 33.83 7.84 81.41
C GLU A 395 33.24 8.47 80.13
N PHE A 396 33.95 9.42 79.52
CA PHE A 396 33.63 9.95 78.20
C PHE A 396 34.83 9.80 77.27
N GLN A 397 34.60 9.21 76.09
CA GLN A 397 35.58 9.18 75.01
C GLN A 397 34.94 9.57 73.69
N THR A 398 35.64 10.38 72.91
CA THR A 398 35.37 10.50 71.47
C THR A 398 36.58 10.01 70.70
N ALA A 399 36.35 9.10 69.75
CA ALA A 399 37.41 8.52 68.94
C ALA A 399 36.95 8.36 67.49
N GLY A 400 37.90 8.18 66.61
CA GLY A 400 37.66 7.83 65.22
C GLY A 400 38.68 6.81 64.74
N ASN A 401 38.33 6.13 63.67
CA ASN A 401 39.21 5.21 62.99
C ASN A 401 39.05 5.32 61.48
N ILE A 402 40.17 5.13 60.78
CA ILE A 402 40.18 4.90 59.34
C ILE A 402 40.56 3.44 59.14
N THR A 403 39.70 2.69 58.47
CA THR A 403 39.93 1.28 58.13
C THR A 403 40.11 1.17 56.62
N LEU A 404 41.23 0.58 56.21
CA LEU A 404 41.53 0.15 54.86
C LEU A 404 41.32 -1.36 54.78
N GLU A 405 40.49 -1.82 53.86
CA GLU A 405 40.34 -3.24 53.53
C GLU A 405 40.57 -3.46 52.04
N GLN A 406 41.49 -4.37 51.71
CA GLN A 406 41.86 -4.66 50.33
C GLN A 406 41.96 -6.17 50.13
N THR A 407 41.08 -6.72 49.30
CA THR A 407 41.22 -8.10 48.84
C THR A 407 42.46 -8.23 47.95
N VAL A 408 43.42 -9.06 48.34
CA VAL A 408 44.60 -9.37 47.52
C VAL A 408 44.31 -10.58 46.64
N PHE A 409 43.66 -11.59 47.20
CA PHE A 409 43.26 -12.79 46.49
C PHE A 409 41.96 -13.35 47.07
N SER A 410 41.02 -13.73 46.21
CA SER A 410 39.80 -14.42 46.60
C SER A 410 39.30 -15.24 45.42
N GLU A 411 39.18 -16.56 45.59
CA GLU A 411 38.60 -17.41 44.55
C GLU A 411 37.12 -17.06 44.30
N ALA A 412 36.38 -16.64 45.33
CA ALA A 412 34.99 -16.20 45.17
C ALA A 412 34.88 -14.93 44.31
N ALA A 413 35.76 -13.95 44.52
CA ALA A 413 35.78 -12.74 43.70
C ALA A 413 36.21 -13.02 42.25
N ASN A 414 37.25 -13.84 42.05
CA ASN A 414 37.66 -14.30 40.71
C ASN A 414 36.55 -15.05 39.99
N ALA A 415 35.84 -15.92 40.70
CA ALA A 415 34.69 -16.65 40.17
C ALA A 415 33.56 -15.73 39.75
N ASN A 416 33.22 -14.77 40.60
CA ASN A 416 32.17 -13.80 40.30
C ASN A 416 32.52 -12.98 39.05
N ILE A 417 33.76 -12.51 38.89
CA ILE A 417 34.18 -11.79 37.67
C ILE A 417 34.00 -12.66 36.43
N SER A 418 34.41 -13.93 36.48
CA SER A 418 34.21 -14.86 35.36
C SER A 418 32.72 -15.10 35.07
N ILE A 419 31.90 -15.29 36.10
CA ILE A 419 30.45 -15.48 35.98
C ILE A 419 29.80 -14.26 35.34
N GLN A 420 30.06 -13.06 35.85
CA GLN A 420 29.47 -11.82 35.31
C GLN A 420 29.90 -11.58 33.87
N LYS A 421 31.14 -11.92 33.48
CA LYS A 421 31.57 -11.86 32.07
C LYS A 421 30.80 -12.83 31.17
N SER A 422 30.53 -14.05 31.63
CA SER A 422 29.71 -15.01 30.88
C SER A 422 28.26 -14.53 30.78
N LEU A 423 27.69 -13.99 31.87
CA LEU A 423 26.33 -13.44 31.86
C LEU A 423 26.20 -12.21 30.95
N GLN A 424 27.21 -11.33 30.91
CA GLN A 424 27.27 -10.21 29.96
C GLN A 424 27.25 -10.71 28.50
N LYS A 425 28.03 -11.75 28.19
CA LYS A 425 27.99 -12.37 26.85
C LYS A 425 26.64 -13.01 26.54
N ALA A 426 26.01 -13.66 27.51
CA ALA A 426 24.67 -14.20 27.34
C ALA A 426 23.66 -13.08 27.04
N GLN A 427 23.73 -11.96 27.75
CA GLN A 427 22.87 -10.80 27.51
C GLN A 427 23.13 -10.17 26.13
N GLN A 428 24.37 -10.16 25.66
CA GLN A 428 24.68 -9.71 24.29
C GLN A 428 24.02 -10.61 23.24
N GLU A 429 24.02 -11.93 23.44
CA GLU A 429 23.34 -12.84 22.52
C GLU A 429 21.81 -12.73 22.61
N ASN A 430 21.24 -12.43 23.79
CA ASN A 430 19.82 -12.10 23.91
C ASN A 430 19.47 -10.83 23.11
N PHE A 431 20.30 -9.79 23.17
CA PHE A 431 20.14 -8.60 22.34
C PHE A 431 20.20 -8.94 20.84
N ASN A 432 21.10 -9.84 20.44
CA ASN A 432 21.18 -10.30 19.04
C ASN A 432 19.89 -11.06 18.63
N THR A 433 19.27 -11.83 19.54
CA THR A 433 17.94 -12.43 19.30
C THR A 433 16.88 -11.35 19.08
N ASP A 434 16.80 -10.36 19.98
CA ASP A 434 15.84 -9.27 19.89
C ASP A 434 16.00 -8.48 18.58
N GLN A 435 17.24 -8.31 18.08
CA GLN A 435 17.50 -7.71 16.78
C GLN A 435 16.90 -8.53 15.63
N LEU A 436 17.11 -9.85 15.61
CA LEU A 436 16.57 -10.72 14.56
C LEU A 436 15.04 -10.74 14.60
N ASP A 437 14.45 -10.84 15.78
CA ASP A 437 12.99 -10.80 15.96
C ASP A 437 12.42 -9.47 15.47
N LEU A 438 13.06 -8.35 15.82
CA LEU A 438 12.60 -7.04 15.41
C LEU A 438 12.72 -6.80 13.89
N ILE A 439 13.75 -7.36 13.23
CA ILE A 439 13.85 -7.34 11.76
C ILE A 439 12.67 -8.07 11.13
N PHE A 440 12.31 -9.24 11.68
CA PHE A 440 11.15 -10.00 11.21
C PHE A 440 9.83 -9.27 11.48
N ASP A 441 9.66 -8.67 12.66
CA ASP A 441 8.45 -7.89 12.99
C ASP A 441 8.30 -6.69 12.05
N ALA A 442 9.39 -5.96 11.78
CA ALA A 442 9.40 -4.85 10.83
C ALA A 442 9.02 -5.28 9.41
N THR A 443 9.54 -6.44 8.99
CA THR A 443 9.20 -7.07 7.72
C THR A 443 7.72 -7.42 7.64
N ASN A 444 7.18 -8.04 8.68
CA ASN A 444 5.77 -8.44 8.74
C ASN A 444 4.85 -7.21 8.67
N VAL A 445 5.18 -6.14 9.39
CA VAL A 445 4.43 -4.89 9.33
C VAL A 445 4.49 -4.28 7.92
N TYR A 446 5.66 -4.23 7.29
CA TYR A 446 5.83 -3.72 5.92
C TYR A 446 4.96 -4.49 4.90
N PHE A 447 5.03 -5.82 4.90
CA PHE A 447 4.24 -6.63 3.96
C PHE A 447 2.74 -6.60 4.28
N ASN A 448 2.35 -6.50 5.56
CA ASN A 448 0.95 -6.36 5.92
C ASN A 448 0.34 -5.05 5.37
N VAL A 449 1.10 -3.94 5.36
CA VAL A 449 0.66 -2.70 4.70
C VAL A 449 0.46 -2.94 3.20
N LEU A 450 1.38 -3.65 2.51
CA LEU A 450 1.24 -3.95 1.08
C LEU A 450 0.03 -4.85 0.77
N VAL A 451 -0.23 -5.86 1.61
CA VAL A 451 -1.42 -6.71 1.52
C VAL A 451 -2.69 -5.86 1.60
N LEU A 452 -2.76 -4.99 2.60
CA LEU A 452 -3.94 -4.15 2.84
C LEU A 452 -4.11 -3.08 1.75
N LYS A 453 -3.00 -2.53 1.24
CA LYS A 453 -2.99 -1.60 0.10
C LYS A 453 -3.54 -2.28 -1.15
N THR A 454 -3.08 -3.49 -1.44
CA THR A 454 -3.57 -4.30 -2.58
C THR A 454 -5.03 -4.70 -2.40
N ASN A 455 -5.45 -5.09 -1.19
CA ASN A 455 -6.85 -5.39 -0.89
C ASN A 455 -7.76 -4.18 -1.13
N ALA A 456 -7.38 -2.99 -0.63
CA ALA A 456 -8.13 -1.75 -0.88
C ALA A 456 -8.27 -1.46 -2.39
N GLN A 457 -7.21 -1.67 -3.18
CA GLN A 457 -7.28 -1.52 -4.64
C GLN A 457 -8.22 -2.52 -5.31
N ILE A 458 -8.18 -3.80 -4.90
CA ILE A 458 -9.06 -4.85 -5.41
C ILE A 458 -10.53 -4.54 -5.06
N GLN A 459 -10.81 -4.13 -3.82
CA GLN A 459 -12.16 -3.77 -3.39
C GLN A 459 -12.70 -2.55 -4.14
N LEU A 460 -11.85 -1.56 -4.42
CA LEU A 460 -12.22 -0.41 -5.25
C LEU A 460 -12.63 -0.84 -6.65
N ARG A 461 -11.81 -1.66 -7.32
CA ARG A 461 -12.11 -2.18 -8.67
C ARG A 461 -13.39 -3.01 -8.69
N ASN A 462 -13.61 -3.85 -7.68
CA ASN A 462 -14.82 -4.65 -7.54
C ASN A 462 -16.06 -3.78 -7.29
N LEU A 463 -15.93 -2.71 -6.51
CA LEU A 463 -17.00 -1.73 -6.32
C LEU A 463 -17.37 -1.07 -7.66
N ASP A 464 -16.39 -0.63 -8.43
CA ASP A 464 -16.62 -0.01 -9.75
C ASP A 464 -17.26 -0.98 -10.74
N LEU A 465 -16.81 -2.23 -10.76
CA LEU A 465 -17.44 -3.31 -11.52
C LEU A 465 -18.92 -3.50 -11.13
N THR A 466 -19.23 -3.45 -9.83
CA THR A 466 -20.60 -3.53 -9.31
C THR A 466 -21.47 -2.39 -9.80
N LYS A 467 -20.92 -1.17 -9.80
CA LYS A 467 -21.63 0.01 -10.30
C LYS A 467 -21.93 -0.09 -11.80
N ARG A 468 -21.00 -0.64 -12.59
CA ARG A 468 -21.22 -0.89 -14.04
C ARG A 468 -22.28 -1.97 -14.25
N ASN A 469 -22.22 -3.07 -13.51
CA ASN A 469 -23.21 -4.13 -13.64
C ASN A 469 -24.62 -3.68 -13.17
N LEU A 470 -24.70 -2.80 -12.16
CA LEU A 470 -25.95 -2.15 -11.76
C LEU A 470 -26.53 -1.28 -12.88
N GLU A 471 -25.68 -0.56 -13.62
CA GLU A 471 -26.11 0.26 -14.75
C GLU A 471 -26.73 -0.60 -15.84
N ILE A 472 -26.08 -1.71 -16.23
CA ILE A 472 -26.61 -2.67 -17.20
C ILE A 472 -27.98 -3.21 -16.73
N ALA A 473 -28.08 -3.62 -15.46
CA ALA A 473 -29.34 -4.12 -14.92
C ALA A 473 -30.45 -3.06 -14.85
N THR A 474 -30.09 -1.79 -14.68
CA THR A 474 -31.04 -0.67 -14.70
C THR A 474 -31.55 -0.43 -16.12
N GLN A 475 -30.65 -0.42 -17.10
CA GLN A 475 -30.97 -0.28 -18.53
C GLN A 475 -31.88 -1.43 -19.00
N ASN A 476 -31.56 -2.68 -18.64
CA ASN A 476 -32.39 -3.83 -18.99
C ASN A 476 -33.77 -3.76 -18.33
N PHE A 477 -33.89 -3.21 -17.12
CA PHE A 477 -35.19 -2.98 -16.48
C PHE A 477 -36.00 -1.90 -17.19
N GLU A 478 -35.38 -0.78 -17.56
CA GLU A 478 -36.03 0.32 -18.28
C GLU A 478 -36.46 -0.08 -19.70
N ALA A 479 -35.67 -0.92 -20.37
CA ALA A 479 -36.02 -1.54 -21.64
C ALA A 479 -37.09 -2.65 -21.51
N GLY A 480 -37.45 -3.06 -20.29
CA GLY A 480 -38.41 -4.13 -20.02
C GLY A 480 -37.85 -5.55 -20.27
N GLU A 481 -36.54 -5.69 -20.45
CA GLU A 481 -35.83 -6.94 -20.69
C GLU A 481 -35.54 -7.72 -19.39
N SER A 482 -35.45 -7.04 -18.24
CA SER A 482 -35.26 -7.68 -16.92
C SER A 482 -36.24 -7.16 -15.86
N GLY A 483 -36.43 -7.93 -14.80
CA GLY A 483 -37.28 -7.54 -13.68
C GLY A 483 -36.62 -6.55 -12.71
N LYS A 484 -37.44 -5.74 -12.02
CA LYS A 484 -36.99 -4.84 -10.94
C LYS A 484 -36.17 -5.55 -9.85
N SER A 485 -36.37 -6.85 -9.67
CA SER A 485 -35.59 -7.69 -8.75
C SER A 485 -34.09 -7.63 -9.03
N ASP A 486 -33.69 -7.57 -10.29
CA ASP A 486 -32.28 -7.68 -10.69
C ASP A 486 -31.55 -6.37 -10.35
N MET A 487 -32.16 -5.24 -10.69
CA MET A 487 -31.71 -3.92 -10.25
C MET A 487 -31.62 -3.83 -8.72
N LEU A 488 -32.64 -4.31 -7.98
CA LEU A 488 -32.61 -4.28 -6.51
C LEU A 488 -31.50 -5.16 -5.91
N ARG A 489 -31.18 -6.30 -6.54
CA ARG A 489 -30.06 -7.15 -6.13
C ARG A 489 -28.72 -6.44 -6.31
N PHE A 490 -28.48 -5.81 -7.45
CA PHE A 490 -27.25 -5.04 -7.63
C PHE A 490 -27.18 -3.80 -6.73
N ARG A 491 -28.30 -3.15 -6.40
CA ARG A 491 -28.32 -2.09 -5.39
C ARG A 491 -27.90 -2.62 -4.01
N SER A 492 -28.34 -3.82 -3.64
CA SER A 492 -27.86 -4.49 -2.42
C SER A 492 -26.37 -4.81 -2.49
N GLN A 493 -25.90 -5.34 -3.62
CA GLN A 493 -24.48 -5.67 -3.82
C GLN A 493 -23.59 -4.42 -3.77
N LEU A 494 -24.06 -3.29 -4.34
CA LEU A 494 -23.36 -2.01 -4.30
C LEU A 494 -23.17 -1.54 -2.85
N ALA A 495 -24.20 -1.64 -2.00
CA ALA A 495 -24.10 -1.29 -0.60
C ALA A 495 -23.09 -2.18 0.15
N GLN A 496 -23.09 -3.49 -0.12
CA GLN A 496 -22.16 -4.45 0.48
C GLN A 496 -20.71 -4.19 0.05
N ASN A 497 -20.47 -3.98 -1.24
CA ASN A 497 -19.12 -3.72 -1.77
C ASN A 497 -18.61 -2.33 -1.36
N THR A 498 -19.51 -1.36 -1.16
CA THR A 498 -19.15 -0.06 -0.56
C THR A 498 -18.66 -0.25 0.88
N GLN A 499 -19.39 -1.03 1.68
CA GLN A 499 -18.99 -1.33 3.06
C GLN A 499 -17.63 -2.03 3.10
N ALA A 500 -17.42 -3.03 2.23
CA ALA A 500 -16.14 -3.76 2.14
C ALA A 500 -14.98 -2.83 1.76
N MET A 501 -15.19 -1.89 0.83
CA MET A 501 -14.17 -0.90 0.46
C MET A 501 -13.83 0.03 1.64
N VAL A 502 -14.82 0.57 2.34
CA VAL A 502 -14.57 1.43 3.51
C VAL A 502 -13.78 0.68 4.59
N GLN A 503 -14.10 -0.60 4.82
CA GLN A 503 -13.35 -1.44 5.75
C GLN A 503 -11.90 -1.64 5.30
N ALA A 504 -11.66 -1.89 4.01
CA ALA A 504 -10.32 -2.07 3.47
C ALA A 504 -9.47 -0.79 3.60
N ILE A 505 -10.03 0.40 3.34
CA ILE A 505 -9.35 1.68 3.55
C ILE A 505 -8.99 1.86 5.03
N ASN A 506 -9.95 1.65 5.93
CA ASN A 506 -9.70 1.82 7.37
C ASN A 506 -8.63 0.85 7.89
N GLN A 507 -8.56 -0.37 7.36
CA GLN A 507 -7.51 -1.33 7.69
C GLN A 507 -6.15 -0.87 7.16
N LEU A 508 -6.09 -0.34 5.94
CA LEU A 508 -4.87 0.26 5.38
C LEU A 508 -4.36 1.43 6.26
N GLU A 509 -5.23 2.36 6.64
CA GLU A 509 -4.87 3.47 7.54
C GLU A 509 -4.32 2.96 8.88
N GLN A 510 -4.98 1.96 9.49
CA GLN A 510 -4.51 1.32 10.73
C GLN A 510 -3.13 0.67 10.57
N SER A 511 -2.85 0.09 9.40
CA SER A 511 -1.55 -0.53 9.12
C SER A 511 -0.42 0.48 9.03
N PHE A 512 -0.67 1.68 8.48
CA PHE A 512 0.29 2.78 8.49
C PHE A 512 0.55 3.31 9.91
N ILE A 513 -0.48 3.33 10.78
CA ILE A 513 -0.30 3.63 12.21
C ILE A 513 0.64 2.62 12.87
N SER A 514 0.46 1.32 12.62
CA SER A 514 1.36 0.27 13.12
C SER A 514 2.78 0.41 12.57
N LEU A 515 2.93 0.77 11.29
CA LEU A 515 4.23 1.05 10.69
C LEU A 515 4.92 2.25 11.33
N ASN A 516 4.20 3.35 11.56
CA ASN A 516 4.74 4.52 12.28
C ASN A 516 5.18 4.15 13.71
N GLN A 517 4.44 3.29 14.40
CA GLN A 517 4.79 2.85 15.75
C GLN A 517 6.11 2.07 15.78
N ILE A 518 6.32 1.10 14.89
CA ILE A 518 7.56 0.31 14.87
C ILE A 518 8.77 1.13 14.42
N LEU A 519 8.56 2.09 13.50
CA LEU A 519 9.55 3.07 13.03
C LEU A 519 9.89 4.16 14.06
N ASN A 520 9.13 4.22 15.16
CA ASN A 520 9.20 5.29 16.16
C ASN A 520 8.97 6.70 15.57
N ASN A 521 8.03 6.79 14.63
CA ASN A 521 7.51 8.06 14.12
C ASN A 521 6.28 8.50 14.94
N PRO A 522 5.91 9.80 14.94
CA PRO A 522 4.58 10.22 15.37
C PRO A 522 3.49 9.44 14.63
N VAL A 523 2.43 9.07 15.34
CA VAL A 523 1.39 8.15 14.83
C VAL A 523 0.72 8.65 13.55
N ASN A 524 0.55 9.96 13.42
CA ASN A 524 -0.12 10.62 12.29
C ASN A 524 0.85 11.11 11.20
N THR A 525 2.07 10.57 11.15
CA THR A 525 3.02 10.93 10.09
C THR A 525 2.52 10.34 8.77
N GLU A 526 2.33 11.19 7.76
CA GLU A 526 1.95 10.75 6.42
C GLU A 526 3.13 10.07 5.74
N ILE A 527 3.04 8.74 5.60
CA ILE A 527 4.06 7.90 4.98
C ILE A 527 3.41 7.02 3.90
N ASP A 528 4.23 6.55 2.96
CA ASP A 528 3.84 5.49 2.04
C ASP A 528 4.97 4.47 1.96
N ILE A 529 4.72 3.35 1.30
CA ILE A 529 5.70 2.32 1.04
C ILE A 529 5.85 2.05 -0.45
N GLU A 530 7.05 1.66 -0.84
CA GLU A 530 7.33 1.18 -2.19
C GLU A 530 6.69 -0.20 -2.38
N ASP A 531 6.04 -0.40 -3.52
CA ASP A 531 5.39 -1.67 -3.85
C ASP A 531 6.44 -2.78 -3.99
N ALA A 532 6.15 -3.97 -3.44
CA ALA A 532 7.04 -5.12 -3.57
C ALA A 532 6.52 -6.10 -4.62
N GLU A 533 7.30 -6.30 -5.68
CA GLU A 533 7.02 -7.27 -6.73
C GLU A 533 8.10 -8.37 -6.77
N LEU A 534 7.66 -9.63 -6.91
CA LEU A 534 8.58 -10.76 -7.05
C LEU A 534 9.45 -10.60 -8.30
N GLY A 535 10.77 -10.74 -8.15
CA GLY A 535 11.70 -10.63 -9.28
C GLY A 535 12.09 -9.19 -9.63
N VAL A 536 11.65 -8.18 -8.88
CA VAL A 536 11.95 -6.77 -9.14
C VAL A 536 12.74 -6.15 -7.99
N GLY A 537 13.70 -5.29 -8.32
CA GLY A 537 14.47 -4.53 -7.34
C GLY A 537 15.18 -5.42 -6.30
N VAL A 538 14.99 -5.09 -5.02
CA VAL A 538 15.58 -5.85 -3.90
C VAL A 538 15.03 -7.29 -3.80
N PHE A 539 13.88 -7.58 -4.41
CA PHE A 539 13.25 -8.91 -4.39
C PHE A 539 13.63 -9.80 -5.59
N ASN A 540 14.59 -9.38 -6.41
CA ASN A 540 15.06 -10.19 -7.54
C ASN A 540 15.64 -11.55 -7.11
N GLU A 541 16.37 -11.57 -5.98
CA GLU A 541 16.97 -12.79 -5.42
C GLU A 541 15.95 -13.68 -4.67
N TYR A 542 14.73 -13.19 -4.45
CA TYR A 542 13.61 -13.98 -3.88
C TYR A 542 12.83 -14.74 -4.95
N ASN A 543 13.42 -14.90 -6.14
CA ASN A 543 12.79 -15.66 -7.20
C ASN A 543 12.68 -17.14 -6.78
N TYR A 544 11.44 -17.60 -6.63
CA TYR A 544 11.15 -18.96 -6.17
C TYR A 544 11.56 -20.06 -7.15
N ASN A 545 11.93 -19.76 -8.40
CA ASN A 545 12.31 -20.77 -9.38
C ASN A 545 13.50 -21.61 -8.94
N GLN A 546 14.55 -20.99 -8.37
CA GLN A 546 15.73 -21.72 -7.90
C GLN A 546 15.44 -22.54 -6.64
N LEU A 547 14.62 -21.97 -5.74
CA LEU A 547 14.21 -22.68 -4.52
C LEU A 547 13.32 -23.87 -4.86
N ARG A 548 12.38 -23.71 -5.80
CA ARG A 548 11.48 -24.74 -6.31
C ARG A 548 12.25 -25.98 -6.75
N ASP A 549 13.25 -25.81 -7.61
CA ASP A 549 14.03 -26.94 -8.15
C ASP A 549 14.72 -27.75 -7.03
N LEU A 550 15.12 -27.08 -5.94
CA LEU A 550 15.77 -27.71 -4.78
C LEU A 550 14.76 -28.44 -3.87
N VAL A 551 13.56 -27.90 -3.70
CA VAL A 551 12.54 -28.41 -2.76
C VAL A 551 11.53 -29.37 -3.38
N ASP A 552 11.31 -29.30 -4.70
CA ASP A 552 10.39 -30.18 -5.43
C ASP A 552 10.94 -31.61 -5.56
N ASN A 553 12.26 -31.78 -5.58
CA ASN A 553 12.89 -33.09 -5.64
C ASN A 553 13.09 -33.69 -4.23
N PRO A 554 12.41 -34.81 -3.88
CA PRO A 554 12.52 -35.42 -2.56
C PRO A 554 13.94 -35.86 -2.18
N VAL A 555 14.80 -36.14 -3.17
CA VAL A 555 16.18 -36.58 -2.96
C VAL A 555 17.08 -35.43 -2.48
N SER A 556 16.88 -34.22 -3.02
CA SER A 556 17.63 -33.02 -2.59
C SER A 556 17.01 -32.33 -1.38
N ARG A 557 15.69 -32.49 -1.18
CA ARG A 557 14.95 -31.77 -0.14
C ARG A 557 15.42 -32.08 1.29
N GLU A 558 15.56 -33.34 1.68
CA GLU A 558 15.98 -33.69 3.04
C GLU A 558 17.42 -33.24 3.35
N PRO A 559 18.42 -33.46 2.48
CA PRO A 559 19.75 -32.88 2.65
C PRO A 559 19.75 -31.35 2.75
N PHE A 560 18.90 -30.66 1.99
CA PHE A 560 18.76 -29.21 2.07
C PHE A 560 18.18 -28.76 3.43
N ILE A 561 17.10 -29.39 3.89
CA ILE A 561 16.53 -29.09 5.22
C ILE A 561 17.56 -29.35 6.32
N ASP A 562 18.27 -30.47 6.27
CA ASP A 562 19.30 -30.80 7.26
C ASP A 562 20.44 -29.78 7.27
N PHE A 563 20.87 -29.30 6.10
CA PHE A 563 21.85 -28.21 6.00
C PHE A 563 21.33 -26.93 6.66
N LEU A 564 20.10 -26.52 6.35
CA LEU A 564 19.47 -25.34 6.93
C LEU A 564 19.35 -25.44 8.47
N ILE A 565 19.02 -26.62 9.00
CA ILE A 565 18.96 -26.86 10.45
C ILE A 565 20.35 -26.71 11.08
N GLN A 566 21.41 -27.20 10.44
CA GLN A 566 22.78 -27.04 10.95
C GLN A 566 23.22 -25.56 10.96
N GLU A 567 22.97 -24.83 9.87
CA GLU A 567 23.25 -23.39 9.81
C GLU A 567 22.46 -22.63 10.86
N ALA A 568 21.15 -22.90 11.00
CA ALA A 568 20.30 -22.29 12.02
C ALA A 568 20.84 -22.50 13.43
N LYS A 569 21.22 -23.73 13.80
CA LYS A 569 21.79 -24.03 15.12
C LYS A 569 23.13 -23.33 15.37
N ASN A 570 23.97 -23.21 14.34
CA ASN A 570 25.26 -22.53 14.45
C ASN A 570 25.11 -21.02 14.62
N ASN A 571 24.11 -20.43 13.95
CA ASN A 571 23.88 -18.99 13.96
C ASN A 571 23.06 -18.54 15.17
N ALA A 572 22.14 -19.38 15.67
CA ALA A 572 21.18 -19.09 16.74
C ALA A 572 21.80 -18.42 17.99
N PRO A 573 21.53 -17.12 18.21
CA PRO A 573 21.98 -16.43 19.41
C PRO A 573 21.38 -17.01 20.70
N GLU A 574 20.18 -17.59 20.65
CA GLU A 574 19.54 -18.25 21.80
C GLU A 574 20.36 -19.43 22.32
N LEU A 575 20.94 -20.23 21.42
CA LEU A 575 21.84 -21.34 21.79
C LEU A 575 23.18 -20.83 22.32
N LYS A 576 23.70 -19.73 21.76
CA LYS A 576 24.93 -19.09 22.26
C LYS A 576 24.72 -18.51 23.67
N SER A 577 23.58 -17.86 23.91
CA SER A 577 23.17 -17.35 25.23
C SER A 577 23.08 -18.47 26.26
N LEU A 578 22.42 -19.59 25.94
CA LEU A 578 22.37 -20.77 26.80
C LEU A 578 23.77 -21.36 27.05
N GLY A 579 24.64 -21.36 26.05
CA GLY A 579 26.05 -21.73 26.18
C GLY A 579 26.81 -20.89 27.20
N TYR A 580 26.66 -19.57 27.15
CA TYR A 580 27.30 -18.67 28.12
C TYR A 580 26.69 -18.79 29.53
N ASN A 581 25.38 -19.03 29.65
CA ASN A 581 24.75 -19.35 30.93
C ASN A 581 25.28 -20.68 31.53
N LEU A 582 25.53 -21.68 30.69
CA LEU A 582 26.20 -22.92 31.09
C LEU A 582 27.63 -22.67 31.55
N ASP A 583 28.39 -21.79 30.89
CA ASP A 583 29.74 -21.40 31.32
C ASP A 583 29.74 -20.74 32.71
N ALA A 584 28.82 -19.80 32.93
CA ALA A 584 28.61 -19.17 34.23
C ALA A 584 28.29 -20.22 35.33
N THR A 585 27.39 -21.15 35.02
CA THR A 585 26.98 -22.21 35.94
C THR A 585 28.12 -23.20 36.22
N ASN A 586 28.87 -23.61 35.20
CA ASN A 586 30.07 -24.45 35.35
C ASN A 586 31.14 -23.76 36.20
N ARG A 587 31.30 -22.44 36.07
CA ARG A 587 32.21 -21.66 36.91
C ARG A 587 31.77 -21.66 38.38
N ASN A 588 30.47 -21.60 38.64
CA ASN A 588 29.88 -21.70 39.98
C ASN A 588 30.05 -23.10 40.59
N ILE A 589 29.91 -24.17 39.80
CA ILE A 589 30.21 -25.55 40.24
C ILE A 589 31.69 -25.67 40.64
N LYS A 590 32.62 -25.12 39.85
CA LYS A 590 34.06 -25.13 40.15
C LYS A 590 34.38 -24.39 41.45
N LEU A 591 33.77 -23.23 41.67
CA LEU A 591 33.88 -22.45 42.91
C LEU A 591 33.46 -23.30 44.13
N ASN A 592 32.29 -23.96 44.06
CA ASN A 592 31.76 -24.76 45.16
C ASN A 592 32.33 -26.19 45.24
N SER A 593 33.25 -26.56 44.34
CA SER A 593 33.92 -27.88 44.34
C SER A 593 35.35 -27.77 44.87
N GLY A 594 36.34 -27.60 43.98
CA GLY A 594 37.74 -27.43 44.37
C GLY A 594 38.06 -26.02 44.86
N GLY A 595 37.36 -25.00 44.33
CA GLY A 595 37.61 -23.60 44.66
C GLY A 595 37.36 -23.25 46.14
N ARG A 596 36.49 -24.00 46.83
CA ARG A 596 36.18 -23.79 48.25
C ARG A 596 37.37 -23.95 49.19
N PHE A 597 38.42 -24.64 48.75
CA PHE A 597 39.63 -24.88 49.54
C PHE A 597 40.69 -23.81 49.30
N LEU A 598 40.46 -22.86 48.40
CA LEU A 598 41.39 -21.76 48.17
C LEU A 598 41.21 -20.67 49.24
N PRO A 599 42.30 -20.16 49.84
CA PRO A 599 42.22 -19.11 50.84
C PRO A 599 41.70 -17.80 50.24
N THR A 600 41.07 -16.99 51.07
CA THR A 600 40.95 -15.55 50.82
C THR A 600 42.09 -14.85 51.53
N VAL A 601 42.82 -14.01 50.81
CA VAL A 601 43.93 -13.18 51.32
C VAL A 601 43.51 -11.72 51.24
N ALA A 602 43.49 -11.03 52.37
CA ALA A 602 43.12 -9.62 52.45
C ALA A 602 44.15 -8.83 53.26
N LEU A 603 44.51 -7.65 52.77
CA LEU A 603 45.26 -6.65 53.50
C LEU A 603 44.28 -5.79 54.29
N GLN A 604 44.50 -5.68 55.60
CA GLN A 604 43.75 -4.79 56.48
C GLN A 604 44.72 -3.78 57.09
N GLY A 605 44.35 -2.51 57.02
CA GLY A 605 45.02 -1.41 57.71
C GLY A 605 44.02 -0.69 58.59
N GLN A 606 44.42 -0.30 59.79
CA GLN A 606 43.60 0.50 60.67
C GLN A 606 44.44 1.60 61.29
N TYR A 607 43.93 2.83 61.26
CA TYR A 607 44.48 3.97 61.99
C TYR A 607 43.42 4.44 62.99
N ASN A 608 43.74 4.42 64.28
CA ASN A 608 42.84 4.87 65.33
C ASN A 608 43.36 6.19 65.90
N GLN A 609 42.42 7.09 66.22
CA GLN A 609 42.69 8.36 66.86
C GLN A 609 41.65 8.64 67.93
N VAL A 610 42.10 8.94 69.14
CA VAL A 610 41.25 9.48 70.20
C VAL A 610 41.29 11.01 70.12
N PHE A 611 40.11 11.63 70.02
CA PHE A 611 39.96 13.08 69.91
C PHE A 611 39.86 13.75 71.28
N ASP A 612 39.07 13.16 72.18
CA ASP A 612 38.86 13.67 73.54
C ASP A 612 38.62 12.54 74.55
N ARG A 613 39.09 12.74 75.78
CA ARG A 613 38.80 11.90 76.94
C ARG A 613 38.50 12.78 78.15
N SER A 614 37.40 12.51 78.86
CA SER A 614 37.04 13.25 80.07
C SER A 614 36.28 12.39 81.08
N GLY A 615 36.10 12.91 82.30
CA GLY A 615 35.45 12.21 83.42
C GLY A 615 36.39 11.24 84.17
N LYS A 616 35.80 10.32 84.93
CA LYS A 616 36.52 9.28 85.70
C LYS A 616 37.32 8.38 84.75
N GLY A 617 38.50 7.94 85.21
CA GLY A 617 39.33 7.04 84.42
C GLY A 617 39.98 7.66 83.17
N SER A 618 40.07 8.99 83.07
CA SER A 618 40.66 9.70 81.92
C SER A 618 42.18 9.83 81.94
N THR A 619 42.83 9.55 83.07
CA THR A 619 44.29 9.64 83.25
C THR A 619 44.92 8.28 83.51
N ALA A 620 46.11 8.05 82.96
CA ALA A 620 46.91 6.85 83.27
C ALA A 620 47.57 6.93 84.67
N PRO A 621 47.87 5.78 85.31
CA PRO A 621 48.69 5.73 86.51
C PRO A 621 50.08 6.37 86.32
N GLN A 622 50.65 6.88 87.41
CA GLN A 622 51.99 7.48 87.45
C GLN A 622 53.04 6.54 86.81
N GLY A 623 53.79 7.06 85.83
CA GLY A 623 54.83 6.32 85.10
C GLY A 623 54.37 5.65 83.80
N PHE A 624 53.08 5.70 83.44
CA PHE A 624 52.54 5.16 82.20
C PHE A 624 51.97 6.26 81.29
N GLY A 625 52.11 6.11 79.97
CA GLY A 625 51.55 6.99 78.96
C GLY A 625 50.30 6.41 78.29
N LEU A 626 49.39 7.27 77.86
CA LEU A 626 48.26 6.90 77.01
C LEU A 626 48.65 7.02 75.53
N VAL A 627 48.15 6.10 74.71
CA VAL A 627 48.35 6.14 73.26
C VAL A 627 47.07 6.65 72.62
N ASP A 628 47.12 7.87 72.09
CA ASP A 628 45.96 8.51 71.46
C ASP A 628 45.84 8.14 69.99
N ASN A 629 46.98 7.92 69.32
CA ASN A 629 47.04 7.53 67.91
C ASN A 629 47.82 6.24 67.75
N ASN A 630 47.25 5.27 67.04
CA ASN A 630 47.96 4.04 66.69
C ASN A 630 47.55 3.55 65.30
N TYR A 631 48.40 2.73 64.70
CA TYR A 631 48.09 2.05 63.45
C TYR A 631 48.45 0.58 63.53
N SER A 632 47.72 -0.24 62.78
CA SER A 632 48.03 -1.64 62.55
C SER A 632 47.89 -1.96 61.06
N VAL A 633 48.75 -2.86 60.59
CA VAL A 633 48.67 -3.43 59.24
C VAL A 633 48.75 -4.93 59.39
N ALA A 634 47.77 -5.65 58.86
CA ALA A 634 47.65 -7.09 58.94
C ALA A 634 47.39 -7.69 57.56
N LEU A 635 48.04 -8.81 57.27
CA LEU A 635 47.69 -9.66 56.15
C LEU A 635 46.90 -10.85 56.69
N ASN A 636 45.62 -10.93 56.34
CA ASN A 636 44.72 -11.98 56.79
C ASN A 636 44.59 -13.06 55.73
N VAL A 637 44.73 -14.31 56.14
CA VAL A 637 44.50 -15.50 55.30
C VAL A 637 43.38 -16.30 55.95
N SER A 638 42.25 -16.45 55.24
CA SER A 638 41.07 -17.16 55.73
C SER A 638 40.73 -18.33 54.81
N ILE A 639 40.62 -19.53 55.37
CA ILE A 639 40.17 -20.74 54.67
C ILE A 639 38.93 -21.27 55.41
N PRO A 640 37.74 -21.26 54.79
CA PRO A 640 36.56 -21.83 55.40
C PRO A 640 36.64 -23.36 55.42
N ILE A 641 36.69 -23.95 56.62
CA ILE A 641 36.74 -25.42 56.78
C ILE A 641 35.32 -26.02 56.77
N LEU A 642 34.38 -25.39 57.48
CA LEU A 642 32.99 -25.85 57.60
C LEU A 642 32.03 -24.66 57.63
N ASN A 643 31.29 -24.45 56.54
CA ASN A 643 30.30 -23.36 56.41
C ASN A 643 28.87 -23.92 56.41
N GLN A 644 28.47 -24.60 57.49
CA GLN A 644 27.08 -25.10 57.66
C GLN A 644 26.55 -25.92 56.46
N ASN A 645 27.41 -26.68 55.78
CA ASN A 645 27.09 -27.44 54.55
C ASN A 645 26.66 -26.60 53.32
N LEU A 646 26.66 -25.27 53.39
CA LEU A 646 26.19 -24.38 52.32
C LEU A 646 26.91 -24.62 50.98
N THR A 647 28.20 -24.90 51.01
CA THR A 647 28.98 -25.14 49.78
C THR A 647 28.52 -26.39 49.03
N ASN A 648 28.14 -27.46 49.74
CA ASN A 648 27.60 -28.66 49.10
C ASN A 648 26.21 -28.41 48.53
N ILE A 649 25.38 -27.63 49.24
CA ILE A 649 24.04 -27.22 48.77
C ILE A 649 24.18 -26.37 47.51
N ASN A 650 24.99 -25.30 47.53
CA ASN A 650 25.23 -24.43 46.37
C ASN A 650 25.81 -25.19 45.17
N ARG A 651 26.71 -26.17 45.42
CA ARG A 651 27.20 -27.07 44.37
C ARG A 651 26.06 -27.87 43.75
N GLN A 652 25.21 -28.47 44.59
CA GLN A 652 24.09 -29.27 44.10
C GLN A 652 23.06 -28.42 43.36
N THR A 653 22.76 -27.22 43.85
CA THR A 653 21.91 -26.23 43.17
C THR A 653 22.47 -25.88 41.80
N ALA A 654 23.76 -25.61 41.69
CA ALA A 654 24.40 -25.30 40.41
C ALA A 654 24.42 -26.50 39.44
N ILE A 655 24.53 -27.74 39.94
CA ILE A 655 24.39 -28.95 39.12
C ILE A 655 22.96 -29.07 38.57
N ILE A 656 21.94 -28.87 39.41
CA ILE A 656 20.54 -28.90 38.97
C ILE A 656 20.27 -27.79 37.96
N GLN A 657 20.80 -26.58 38.17
CA GLN A 657 20.71 -25.48 37.21
C GLN A 657 21.39 -25.82 35.87
N LYS A 658 22.54 -26.49 35.91
CA LYS A 658 23.22 -26.97 34.69
C LYS A 658 22.36 -27.99 33.95
N ASP A 659 21.78 -28.94 34.66
CA ASP A 659 20.90 -29.95 34.05
C ASP A 659 19.66 -29.30 33.43
N GLN A 660 19.06 -28.32 34.12
CA GLN A 660 17.96 -27.50 33.58
C GLN A 660 18.37 -26.75 32.30
N LEU A 661 19.55 -26.12 32.29
CA LEU A 661 20.05 -25.41 31.11
C LEU A 661 20.34 -26.36 29.94
N ASN A 662 20.84 -27.57 30.19
CA ASN A 662 21.02 -28.58 29.15
C ASN A 662 19.68 -29.03 28.56
N ILE A 663 18.66 -29.27 29.39
CA ILE A 663 17.29 -29.59 28.93
C ILE A 663 16.73 -28.44 28.09
N ASN A 664 16.89 -27.19 28.54
CA ASN A 664 16.45 -26.03 27.78
C ASN A 664 17.19 -25.91 26.44
N LYS A 665 18.49 -26.23 26.41
CA LYS A 665 19.29 -26.26 25.18
C LYS A 665 18.78 -27.32 24.21
N GLU A 666 18.56 -28.56 24.66
CA GLU A 666 18.00 -29.64 23.84
C GLU A 666 16.61 -29.27 23.30
N ASN A 667 15.75 -28.69 24.13
CA ASN A 667 14.43 -28.21 23.71
C ASN A 667 14.52 -27.08 22.67
N THR A 668 15.46 -26.15 22.84
CA THR A 668 15.69 -25.05 21.88
C THR A 668 16.24 -25.58 20.55
N GLU A 669 17.17 -26.54 20.58
CA GLU A 669 17.67 -27.20 19.37
C GLU A 669 16.56 -27.97 18.62
N LEU A 670 15.66 -28.62 19.35
CA LEU A 670 14.49 -29.28 18.78
C LEU A 670 13.52 -28.26 18.17
N ALA A 671 13.25 -27.15 18.87
CA ALA A 671 12.38 -26.08 18.39
C ALA A 671 12.94 -25.44 17.11
N ILE A 672 14.24 -25.12 17.04
CA ILE A 672 14.89 -24.63 15.83
C ILE A 672 14.73 -25.63 14.67
N SER A 673 14.96 -26.91 14.93
CA SER A 673 14.83 -27.97 13.91
C SER A 673 13.40 -28.06 13.37
N ALA A 674 12.41 -27.98 14.26
CA ALA A 674 11.00 -28.00 13.89
C ALA A 674 10.58 -26.74 13.12
N ASN A 675 11.01 -25.56 13.58
CA ASN A 675 10.69 -24.28 12.97
C ASN A 675 11.26 -24.16 11.56
N VAL A 676 12.52 -24.52 11.34
CA VAL A 676 13.15 -24.53 10.01
C VAL A 676 12.42 -25.50 9.08
N ARG A 677 12.14 -26.73 9.54
CA ARG A 677 11.41 -27.72 8.73
C ARG A 677 10.02 -27.24 8.35
N ASN A 678 9.26 -26.69 9.29
CA ASN A 678 7.93 -26.14 9.04
C ASN A 678 7.98 -24.94 8.08
N ALA A 679 8.95 -24.04 8.25
CA ALA A 679 9.12 -22.89 7.36
C ALA A 679 9.41 -23.32 5.90
N VAL A 680 10.25 -24.34 5.69
CA VAL A 680 10.47 -24.91 4.35
C VAL A 680 9.20 -25.52 3.78
N LEU A 681 8.43 -26.27 4.58
CA LEU A 681 7.15 -26.84 4.12
C LEU A 681 6.12 -25.75 3.78
N ASN A 682 6.05 -24.68 4.56
CA ASN A 682 5.20 -23.52 4.27
C ASN A 682 5.62 -22.84 2.97
N LEU A 683 6.93 -22.66 2.73
CA LEU A 683 7.43 -22.09 1.48
C LEU A 683 7.04 -22.94 0.26
N ILE A 684 7.15 -24.27 0.35
CA ILE A 684 6.70 -25.17 -0.73
C ILE A 684 5.20 -24.99 -1.02
N ASN A 685 4.39 -24.85 0.04
CA ASN A 685 2.96 -24.59 -0.09
C ASN A 685 2.69 -23.23 -0.76
N GLU A 686 3.37 -22.16 -0.32
CA GLU A 686 3.18 -20.83 -0.89
C GLU A 686 3.63 -20.74 -2.36
N ILE A 687 4.70 -21.44 -2.75
CA ILE A 687 5.10 -21.55 -4.16
C ILE A 687 3.97 -22.16 -5.00
N SER A 688 3.35 -23.24 -4.51
CA SER A 688 2.22 -23.88 -5.19
C SER A 688 0.99 -22.97 -5.23
N ASN A 689 0.69 -22.29 -4.12
CA ASN A 689 -0.43 -21.35 -4.02
C ASN A 689 -0.28 -20.18 -4.97
N ILE A 690 0.94 -19.65 -5.15
CA ILE A 690 1.25 -18.61 -6.13
C ILE A 690 0.86 -19.10 -7.54
N GLU A 691 1.32 -20.27 -7.97
CA GLU A 691 1.01 -20.76 -9.33
C GLU A 691 -0.49 -21.02 -9.54
N LEU A 692 -1.13 -21.69 -8.58
CA LEU A 692 -2.54 -22.07 -8.67
C LEU A 692 -3.47 -20.85 -8.58
N SER A 693 -3.19 -19.90 -7.70
CA SER A 693 -3.97 -18.67 -7.57
C SER A 693 -3.89 -17.80 -8.83
N LYS A 694 -2.73 -17.76 -9.50
CA LYS A 694 -2.59 -17.06 -10.79
C LYS A 694 -3.52 -17.64 -11.85
N VAL A 695 -3.48 -18.97 -12.03
CA VAL A 695 -4.35 -19.65 -13.00
C VAL A 695 -5.83 -19.47 -12.63
N SER A 696 -6.15 -19.52 -11.33
CA SER A 696 -7.51 -19.29 -10.82
C SER A 696 -8.01 -17.87 -11.11
N GLU A 697 -7.19 -16.83 -10.90
CA GLU A 697 -7.53 -15.44 -11.22
C GLU A 697 -7.75 -15.24 -12.72
N GLU A 698 -6.84 -15.73 -13.55
CA GLU A 698 -6.94 -15.63 -15.02
C GLU A 698 -8.22 -16.30 -15.54
N THR A 699 -8.54 -17.49 -15.03
CA THR A 699 -9.74 -18.24 -15.40
C THR A 699 -11.02 -17.57 -14.89
N ALA A 700 -11.02 -17.06 -13.65
CA ALA A 700 -12.17 -16.37 -13.07
C ALA A 700 -12.46 -15.04 -13.80
N ARG A 701 -11.43 -14.34 -14.26
CA ARG A 701 -11.58 -13.15 -15.10
C ARG A 701 -12.28 -13.46 -16.42
N GLU A 702 -11.79 -14.47 -17.16
CA GLU A 702 -12.39 -14.86 -18.45
C GLU A 702 -13.84 -15.32 -18.26
N ALA A 703 -14.12 -16.09 -17.20
CA ALA A 703 -15.48 -16.50 -16.85
C ALA A 703 -16.40 -15.31 -16.56
N LEU A 704 -15.92 -14.29 -15.84
CA LEU A 704 -16.66 -13.05 -15.60
C LEU A 704 -16.96 -12.31 -16.90
N GLU A 705 -15.97 -12.12 -17.77
CA GLU A 705 -16.13 -11.41 -19.05
C GLU A 705 -17.19 -12.09 -19.96
N LEU A 706 -17.13 -13.42 -20.07
CA LEU A 706 -18.11 -14.22 -20.80
C LEU A 706 -19.52 -14.13 -20.18
N THR A 707 -19.59 -14.15 -18.85
CA THR A 707 -20.86 -14.05 -18.12
C THR A 707 -21.48 -12.67 -18.25
N GLN A 708 -20.68 -11.60 -18.21
CA GLN A 708 -21.12 -10.22 -18.47
C GLN A 708 -21.71 -10.04 -19.87
N THR A 709 -21.02 -10.58 -20.88
CA THR A 709 -21.50 -10.54 -22.28
C THR A 709 -22.81 -11.30 -22.43
N SER A 710 -22.90 -12.49 -21.80
CA SER A 710 -24.10 -13.32 -21.82
C SER A 710 -25.27 -12.65 -21.08
N TYR A 711 -25.00 -11.97 -19.96
CA TYR A 711 -26.03 -11.28 -19.18
C TYR A 711 -26.58 -10.08 -19.96
N SER A 712 -25.69 -9.33 -20.60
CA SER A 712 -26.05 -8.21 -21.47
C SER A 712 -26.88 -8.66 -22.68
N SER A 713 -26.77 -9.93 -23.09
CA SER A 713 -27.57 -10.54 -24.16
C SER A 713 -28.82 -11.28 -23.65
N GLY A 714 -29.10 -11.23 -22.34
CA GLY A 714 -30.21 -11.95 -21.70
C GLY A 714 -30.06 -13.47 -21.61
N ALA A 715 -28.89 -14.03 -21.92
CA ALA A 715 -28.65 -15.48 -21.99
C ALA A 715 -28.39 -16.12 -20.62
N VAL A 716 -27.97 -15.33 -19.62
CA VAL A 716 -27.74 -15.76 -18.23
C VAL A 716 -28.47 -14.82 -17.27
N ASN A 717 -28.74 -15.30 -16.06
CA ASN A 717 -29.42 -14.49 -15.05
C ASN A 717 -28.44 -13.67 -14.21
N ILE A 718 -29.00 -12.71 -13.46
CA ILE A 718 -28.27 -11.83 -12.53
C ILE A 718 -27.42 -12.59 -11.49
N ILE A 719 -27.90 -13.74 -11.00
CA ILE A 719 -27.23 -14.49 -9.95
C ILE A 719 -25.90 -15.04 -10.49
N GLN A 720 -25.91 -15.58 -11.71
CA GLN A 720 -24.69 -16.09 -12.35
C GLN A 720 -23.65 -14.98 -12.54
N LEU A 721 -24.07 -13.76 -12.87
CA LEU A 721 -23.16 -12.62 -12.99
C LEU A 721 -22.57 -12.20 -11.63
N ILE A 722 -23.39 -12.10 -10.57
CA ILE A 722 -22.91 -11.80 -9.22
C ILE A 722 -21.95 -12.89 -8.73
N ASP A 723 -22.26 -14.16 -8.98
CA ASP A 723 -21.41 -15.29 -8.59
C ASP A 723 -20.06 -15.24 -9.33
N ALA A 724 -20.07 -14.98 -10.64
CA ALA A 724 -18.84 -14.83 -11.42
C ALA A 724 -17.97 -13.66 -10.92
N GLN A 725 -18.61 -12.53 -10.59
CA GLN A 725 -17.92 -11.36 -10.02
C GLN A 725 -17.30 -11.69 -8.65
N ASN A 726 -18.04 -12.35 -7.76
CA ASN A 726 -17.52 -12.74 -6.44
C ASN A 726 -16.38 -13.76 -6.56
N ASN A 727 -16.46 -14.70 -7.51
CA ASN A 727 -15.39 -15.65 -7.77
C ASN A 727 -14.11 -14.95 -8.27
N TYR A 728 -14.25 -13.96 -9.15
CA TYR A 728 -13.12 -13.16 -9.61
C TYR A 728 -12.50 -12.35 -8.46
N LEU A 729 -13.33 -11.66 -7.66
CA LEU A 729 -12.87 -10.92 -6.47
C LEU A 729 -12.06 -11.82 -5.52
N ASN A 730 -12.58 -13.00 -5.17
CA ASN A 730 -11.90 -13.92 -4.28
C ASN A 730 -10.57 -14.40 -4.88
N ALA A 731 -10.55 -14.75 -6.18
CA ALA A 731 -9.33 -15.18 -6.85
C ALA A 731 -8.25 -14.09 -6.88
N GLN A 732 -8.64 -12.81 -7.05
CA GLN A 732 -7.70 -11.68 -6.94
C GLN A 732 -7.10 -11.55 -5.55
N LEU A 733 -7.93 -11.65 -4.50
CA LEU A 733 -7.48 -11.57 -3.11
C LEU A 733 -6.55 -12.75 -2.77
N ASP A 734 -6.91 -13.97 -3.18
CA ASP A 734 -6.09 -15.16 -2.97
C ASP A 734 -4.73 -15.04 -3.65
N ARG A 735 -4.69 -14.51 -4.88
CA ARG A 735 -3.44 -14.25 -5.61
C ARG A 735 -2.56 -13.23 -4.91
N ALA A 736 -3.14 -12.10 -4.49
CA ALA A 736 -2.40 -11.06 -3.77
C ALA A 736 -1.81 -11.61 -2.46
N ASN A 737 -2.63 -12.32 -1.68
CA ASN A 737 -2.20 -12.92 -0.41
C ASN A 737 -1.08 -13.95 -0.60
N ALA A 738 -1.17 -14.83 -1.61
CA ALA A 738 -0.15 -15.86 -1.88
C ALA A 738 1.24 -15.26 -2.15
N ILE A 739 1.31 -14.13 -2.88
CA ILE A 739 2.57 -13.44 -3.19
C ILE A 739 3.22 -12.92 -1.90
N TYR A 740 2.47 -12.18 -1.08
CA TYR A 740 3.02 -11.59 0.14
C TYR A 740 3.30 -12.63 1.22
N ASN A 741 2.47 -13.66 1.34
CA ASN A 741 2.70 -14.78 2.26
C ASN A 741 3.99 -15.52 1.93
N TYR A 742 4.31 -15.73 0.64
CA TYR A 742 5.60 -16.31 0.26
C TYR A 742 6.78 -15.47 0.76
N LEU A 743 6.74 -14.15 0.58
CA LEU A 743 7.81 -13.25 1.02
C LEU A 743 7.94 -13.23 2.56
N ILE A 744 6.82 -13.18 3.28
CA ILE A 744 6.80 -13.25 4.76
C ILE A 744 7.38 -14.59 5.24
N ASN A 745 6.98 -15.72 4.65
CA ASN A 745 7.50 -17.05 5.02
C ASN A 745 8.99 -17.20 4.67
N ALA A 746 9.47 -16.59 3.59
CA ALA A 746 10.88 -16.60 3.22
C ALA A 746 11.72 -15.88 4.29
N LEU A 747 11.26 -14.70 4.71
CA LEU A 747 11.92 -13.91 5.75
C LEU A 747 11.76 -14.53 7.15
N GLN A 748 10.71 -15.32 7.37
CA GLN A 748 10.57 -16.14 8.58
C GLN A 748 11.61 -17.26 8.62
N LEU A 749 11.85 -17.94 7.49
CA LEU A 749 12.93 -18.92 7.37
C LEU A 749 14.28 -18.25 7.65
N GLU A 750 14.54 -17.09 7.04
CA GLU A 750 15.77 -16.30 7.27
C GLU A 750 15.97 -15.91 8.74
N ARG A 751 14.91 -15.53 9.45
CA ARG A 751 14.93 -15.35 10.91
C ARG A 751 15.44 -16.65 11.55
N PHE A 752 14.80 -17.79 11.28
CA PHE A 752 15.19 -19.05 11.94
C PHE A 752 16.62 -19.48 11.60
N LEU A 753 17.14 -19.11 10.43
CA LEU A 753 18.54 -19.31 10.05
C LEU A 753 19.51 -18.37 10.78
N GLY A 754 19.00 -17.31 11.42
CA GLY A 754 19.81 -16.22 11.95
C GLY A 754 20.58 -15.47 10.87
N TYR A 755 20.07 -15.48 9.63
CA TYR A 755 20.75 -14.96 8.46
C TYR A 755 19.75 -14.40 7.45
N TYR A 756 19.75 -13.08 7.27
CA TYR A 756 18.93 -12.39 6.28
C TYR A 756 19.71 -12.13 5.00
N PHE A 757 19.26 -12.66 3.86
CA PHE A 757 20.00 -12.53 2.59
C PHE A 757 20.05 -11.08 2.10
N LEU A 758 18.99 -10.30 2.36
CA LEU A 758 18.90 -8.87 2.01
C LEU A 758 19.87 -7.97 2.78
N LEU A 759 20.27 -8.39 3.98
CA LEU A 759 21.15 -7.61 4.87
C LEU A 759 22.63 -8.00 4.73
N ASN A 760 22.91 -9.03 3.93
CA ASN A 760 24.25 -9.55 3.73
C ASN A 760 24.78 -9.23 2.33
N THR A 761 26.12 -9.19 2.22
CA THR A 761 26.76 -8.95 0.93
C THR A 761 26.56 -10.13 -0.02
N LYS A 762 26.62 -9.86 -1.33
CA LYS A 762 26.58 -10.92 -2.34
C LYS A 762 27.64 -12.01 -2.09
N GLU A 763 28.84 -11.63 -1.66
CA GLU A 763 29.92 -12.58 -1.35
C GLU A 763 29.57 -13.51 -0.19
N SER A 764 28.90 -12.99 0.85
CA SER A 764 28.39 -13.78 1.97
C SER A 764 27.29 -14.75 1.53
N ASN A 765 26.37 -14.28 0.68
CA ASN A 765 25.28 -15.10 0.12
C ASN A 765 25.86 -16.22 -0.78
N ASP A 766 26.84 -15.91 -1.63
CA ASP A 766 27.54 -16.90 -2.46
C ASP A 766 28.32 -17.91 -1.60
N ALA A 767 28.86 -17.48 -0.46
CA ALA A 767 29.50 -18.38 0.51
C ALA A 767 28.49 -19.32 1.19
N PHE A 768 27.27 -18.86 1.49
CA PHE A 768 26.20 -19.71 2.01
C PHE A 768 25.83 -20.80 0.98
N THR A 769 25.62 -20.40 -0.29
CA THR A 769 25.31 -21.33 -1.37
C THR A 769 26.42 -22.35 -1.59
N ARG A 770 27.70 -21.95 -1.52
CA ARG A 770 28.83 -22.89 -1.61
C ARG A 770 28.84 -23.91 -0.47
N ARG A 771 28.58 -23.49 0.78
CA ARG A 771 28.47 -24.44 1.90
C ARG A 771 27.35 -25.45 1.70
N PHE A 772 26.21 -25.02 1.15
CA PHE A 772 25.12 -25.93 0.81
C PHE A 772 25.54 -26.99 -0.23
N LEU A 773 26.21 -26.57 -1.31
CA LEU A 773 26.68 -27.47 -2.36
C LEU A 773 27.73 -28.46 -1.81
N GLU A 774 28.65 -28.01 -0.97
CA GLU A 774 29.62 -28.86 -0.29
C GLU A 774 28.95 -29.87 0.64
N PHE A 775 27.96 -29.43 1.44
CA PHE A 775 27.19 -30.31 2.34
C PHE A 775 26.42 -31.38 1.57
N SER A 776 25.81 -31.01 0.44
CA SER A 776 25.05 -31.92 -0.41
C SER A 776 25.94 -32.96 -1.09
N ASN A 777 27.14 -32.55 -1.55
CA ASN A 777 28.10 -33.44 -2.21
C ASN A 777 28.75 -34.44 -1.25
N ASN A 778 28.89 -34.11 0.04
CA ASN A 778 29.50 -34.99 1.04
C ASN A 778 28.56 -36.10 1.57
N ARG A 779 27.26 -36.05 1.23
CA ARG A 779 26.24 -37.04 1.64
C ARG A 779 25.82 -38.02 0.53
N ASN A 780 26.18 -37.73 -0.72
CA ASN A 780 26.09 -38.67 -1.84
C ASN A 780 27.36 -39.50 -1.93
#